data_AF-A0A085MA64-F1
#
_entry.id   AF-A0A085MA64-F1
#
_cell.length_a   1.000
_cell.length_b   1.000
_cell.length_c   1.000
_cell.angle_alpha   90.00
_cell.angle_beta   90.00
_cell.angle_gamma   90.00
#
_symmetry.space_group_name_H-M   'P 1'
#
loop_
_entity.id
_entity.type
_entity.pdbx_description
1 polymer ?
#
loop_
_entity_poly.entity_id
_entity_poly.type
_entity_poly.pdbx_seq_one_letter_code
_entity_poly.pdbx_strand_id
1 'polypeptide(L)'
;MEMLGFDTSQLGVFNESCEQSSVSEQGERKKRKSSKESSDAAWNKLLSCDFTRRYGLLPELLTSSMEYDTDNSPLEELAVRSEAPLFPYISSVYFALYCSYEDLKISGQSQESIYTMGHMLMHLAGALKLHCHKERYLRELGQYSSVGKTVFSISPINLGKLKLGYEYANCLGVYELVSCFLRHGPEFGLPIAVAVSCERLLLVLLLFLVISGEWQAGMSFDLCIELIGEPSEFTNNVKRMFNSCKAKSTTKLIESMLQLMPDFYNTLPSGLVFIIINYLYDAKDKQLFPFLLPFTRPYLGYMQQQRMLDVAEWANAMFCVNNPDGMEEAIRDPLLRRRFGNDHVLREIRHFFGTCSPCKLEPLRTKGHQQAENTELHERTLIKTLLRKLATPIARGMFTLRSVHPGCTEHLAIPKLCLCGVVLPKNLLVHAKRMELFPNILYWPRFHNGVAAALSIQPLKETDKNREDPLDKSFIGSWLSHNLPYTKEEGGNLSPEHGGLMFGLGLNGYLRRLSLPEYHKYLIQCDPMVTSGLLLGIAAGMVGTCDLKIMKVLAPHVPFLTPPTLLDLCIEPTIQTTAVFAVGLLCAQSADLKLCTCFLEQIENPSWAARDNVSEREGYALTCGLAFGLVALGRGRKLFSLPGRNFLLDKIVRMIHGGRSTRKEQQMNKEQEESLVKESRFYNTHVTAAPGILALGMSFLRTRDAAIAEWLKLPHRLEDLQCIRPDAAMLRVLSYSLIMWDIIGSDYRWIDALLPIPLQNYGRSIPAKKWDNLDGETLGQIYCYAVSGAAFAMALRFVSTGCARVIKTLWNLFRLFFLKEHDNKGAVHLIEISGRYTDEICSAVVLLSLALVTAGSGHPDVLCAARAHLVRYSGRTEGAFGSQLVSHMAIGLGFLGAGNYAFKVDDISIACLICALYPRFPMFHRDNRHHAQILRHLYVLAAERRSLSVQDSTTGSPVKATITWEFLDGVFDPSDEAEKTLIPFGSDWNMLPLPDLSILKSVHVTHRHYWPMDFRHDDPTGWTKLKKLLETGESLNLCPKNTGLTKEFEKRSSCSEGVEQVETSPLLRCLRNTASTEALTVVDSLLGIKQKPRITYADVWQLKLVEEYFQWRHGINELLSRDSLVSDAIADHMGEWLKKLLLENVSADELRLYLTEGKRKLKNTLNKVGLDELLTYYAIPCPVDAAAQIDDFESIATASMDEMLLRTSVVARARVALLS
;
A
#
# COMPACT_ATOMS: atom_id res chain seq x y z
N MET A 1 7.25 -18.39 -57.02
CA MET A 1 7.11 -17.78 -58.36
C MET A 1 7.10 -18.84 -59.47
N GLU A 2 8.05 -19.79 -59.52
CA GLU A 2 8.04 -20.87 -60.53
C GLU A 2 6.78 -21.73 -60.53
N MET A 3 6.30 -22.15 -59.35
CA MET A 3 5.04 -22.91 -59.21
C MET A 3 3.78 -22.12 -59.62
N LEU A 4 3.88 -20.79 -59.80
CA LEU A 4 2.83 -19.92 -60.32
C LEU A 4 2.98 -19.64 -61.83
N GLY A 5 4.01 -20.19 -62.47
CA GLY A 5 4.25 -20.08 -63.92
C GLY A 5 5.19 -18.96 -64.35
N PHE A 6 5.86 -18.28 -63.42
CA PHE A 6 6.83 -17.21 -63.72
C PHE A 6 8.23 -17.77 -64.02
N ASP A 7 8.91 -17.21 -65.02
CA ASP A 7 10.31 -17.51 -65.31
C ASP A 7 11.22 -16.71 -64.37
N THR A 8 11.83 -17.40 -63.39
CA THR A 8 12.69 -16.83 -62.34
C THR A 8 14.10 -16.53 -62.83
N SER A 9 14.54 -17.13 -63.95
CA SER A 9 15.92 -17.01 -64.44
C SER A 9 16.30 -15.58 -64.84
N GLN A 10 15.31 -14.73 -65.16
CA GLN A 10 15.50 -13.32 -65.55
C GLN A 10 15.13 -12.31 -64.47
N LEU A 11 14.64 -12.76 -63.31
CA LEU A 11 14.39 -11.90 -62.15
C LEU A 11 15.67 -11.79 -61.33
N GLY A 12 16.45 -10.71 -61.55
CA GLY A 12 17.75 -10.49 -60.89
C GLY A 12 17.72 -10.54 -59.36
N VAL A 13 16.56 -10.34 -58.72
CA VAL A 13 16.37 -10.42 -57.26
C VAL A 13 16.40 -11.87 -56.74
N PHE A 14 16.08 -12.88 -57.57
CA PHE A 14 15.96 -14.28 -57.14
C PHE A 14 17.22 -15.12 -57.35
N ASN A 15 17.99 -14.85 -58.42
CA ASN A 15 19.18 -15.64 -58.78
C ASN A 15 20.28 -15.65 -57.70
N GLU A 16 20.32 -14.66 -56.81
CA GLU A 16 21.37 -14.57 -55.76
C GLU A 16 20.89 -15.02 -54.37
N SER A 17 19.58 -15.21 -54.17
CA SER A 17 19.04 -15.80 -52.93
C SER A 17 19.25 -17.32 -52.86
N CYS A 18 19.36 -17.98 -54.01
CA CYS A 18 19.58 -19.43 -54.10
C CYS A 18 20.99 -19.85 -53.64
N GLU A 19 22.00 -18.98 -53.76
CA GLU A 19 23.36 -19.25 -53.28
C GLU A 19 23.47 -19.23 -51.74
N GLN A 20 22.53 -18.62 -51.02
CA GLN A 20 22.55 -18.60 -49.55
C GLN A 20 21.88 -19.82 -48.90
N SER A 21 21.09 -20.60 -49.66
CA SER A 21 20.44 -21.83 -49.15
C SER A 21 21.29 -23.10 -49.29
N SER A 22 22.47 -23.04 -49.91
CA SER A 22 23.41 -24.17 -50.02
C SER A 22 24.74 -23.92 -49.33
N VAL A 23 24.71 -23.51 -48.06
CA VAL A 23 25.89 -23.62 -47.16
C VAL A 23 25.56 -24.50 -45.97
N SER A 24 25.29 -25.77 -46.28
CA SER A 24 25.73 -26.88 -45.44
C SER A 24 26.74 -27.68 -46.25
N GLU A 25 28.01 -27.31 -46.19
CA GLU A 25 29.15 -28.21 -46.03
C GLU A 25 30.46 -27.49 -46.35
N GLN A 26 31.43 -27.68 -45.46
CA GLN A 26 32.87 -27.62 -45.70
C GLN A 26 33.43 -26.29 -46.22
N GLY A 27 34.20 -25.63 -45.35
CA GLY A 27 35.08 -24.55 -45.75
C GLY A 27 35.94 -24.96 -46.94
N GLU A 28 35.71 -24.31 -48.08
CA GLU A 28 36.59 -24.38 -49.21
C GLU A 28 37.98 -23.88 -48.78
N ARG A 29 38.96 -24.80 -48.85
CA ARG A 29 40.36 -24.50 -48.66
C ARG A 29 40.76 -23.39 -49.63
N LYS A 30 41.21 -22.25 -49.10
CA LYS A 30 41.99 -21.23 -49.82
C LYS A 30 43.11 -21.89 -50.62
N LYS A 31 42.86 -22.20 -51.90
CA LYS A 31 43.93 -22.40 -52.88
C LYS A 31 44.51 -21.02 -53.16
N ARG A 32 45.70 -20.77 -52.60
CA ARG A 32 46.58 -19.71 -53.08
C ARG A 32 46.85 -19.97 -54.56
N LYS A 33 46.25 -19.16 -55.44
CA LYS A 33 46.78 -18.93 -56.78
C LYS A 33 46.89 -17.43 -57.01
N SER A 34 48.13 -17.06 -57.30
CA SER A 34 48.60 -15.79 -57.80
C SER A 34 47.87 -15.36 -59.06
N SER A 35 47.27 -14.18 -59.06
CA SER A 35 47.40 -13.23 -60.17
C SER A 35 46.94 -11.85 -59.70
N LYS A 36 47.65 -10.82 -60.16
CA LYS A 36 47.38 -9.41 -59.91
C LYS A 36 46.05 -9.02 -60.61
N GLU A 37 44.92 -9.21 -59.94
CA GLU A 37 43.78 -8.33 -60.21
C GLU A 37 44.06 -7.03 -59.45
N SER A 38 44.07 -5.91 -60.15
CA SER A 38 44.28 -4.59 -59.56
C SER A 38 43.28 -4.38 -58.41
N SER A 39 43.74 -3.75 -57.31
CA SER A 39 42.89 -3.38 -56.17
C SER A 39 41.56 -2.75 -56.61
N ASP A 40 41.58 -2.01 -57.72
CA ASP A 40 40.42 -1.30 -58.25
C ASP A 40 39.33 -2.22 -58.81
N ALA A 41 39.67 -3.41 -59.29
CA ALA A 41 38.68 -4.39 -59.77
C ALA A 41 37.95 -5.06 -58.60
N ALA A 42 38.68 -5.35 -57.51
CA ALA A 42 38.09 -5.85 -56.27
C ALA A 42 37.24 -4.76 -55.58
N TRP A 43 37.69 -3.50 -55.62
CA TRP A 43 36.89 -2.35 -55.16
C TRP A 43 35.64 -2.18 -56.02
N ASN A 44 35.72 -2.17 -57.35
CA ASN A 44 34.55 -2.08 -58.22
C ASN A 44 33.59 -3.26 -58.04
N LYS A 45 34.10 -4.47 -57.79
CA LYS A 45 33.30 -5.66 -57.47
C LYS A 45 32.66 -5.60 -56.08
N LEU A 46 33.30 -4.93 -55.12
CA LEU A 46 32.71 -4.60 -53.81
C LEU A 46 31.65 -3.51 -53.97
N LEU A 47 31.89 -2.45 -54.75
CA LEU A 47 30.93 -1.37 -55.02
C LEU A 47 29.70 -1.87 -55.80
N SER A 48 29.87 -2.88 -56.66
CA SER A 48 28.77 -3.56 -57.34
C SER A 48 28.14 -4.69 -56.52
N CYS A 49 28.71 -5.05 -55.37
CA CYS A 49 28.18 -6.10 -54.50
C CYS A 49 26.90 -5.64 -53.81
N ASP A 50 25.95 -6.56 -53.72
CA ASP A 50 24.63 -6.33 -53.16
C ASP A 50 24.66 -5.86 -51.70
N PHE A 51 25.63 -6.33 -50.90
CA PHE A 51 25.83 -5.82 -49.54
C PHE A 51 26.05 -4.29 -49.52
N THR A 52 26.89 -3.78 -50.41
CA THR A 52 27.29 -2.37 -50.44
C THR A 52 26.19 -1.47 -51.04
N ARG A 53 25.40 -2.00 -51.99
CA ARG A 53 24.15 -1.34 -52.47
C ARG A 53 23.05 -1.33 -51.41
N ARG A 54 22.91 -2.41 -50.64
CA ARG A 54 21.85 -2.59 -49.61
C ARG A 54 22.05 -1.71 -48.37
N TYR A 55 23.28 -1.49 -47.93
CA TYR A 55 23.58 -0.71 -46.70
C TYR A 55 23.85 0.79 -46.94
N GLY A 56 23.74 1.28 -48.18
CA GLY A 56 23.66 2.71 -48.48
C GLY A 56 24.86 3.57 -48.06
N LEU A 57 26.03 2.99 -47.78
CA LEU A 57 27.24 3.71 -47.34
C LEU A 57 27.94 4.51 -48.46
N LEU A 58 27.37 4.54 -49.67
CA LEU A 58 28.08 4.96 -50.89
C LEU A 58 27.55 6.22 -51.62
N PRO A 59 26.27 6.66 -51.54
CA PRO A 59 25.84 7.87 -52.22
C PRO A 59 26.54 9.14 -51.73
N GLU A 60 27.04 9.15 -50.47
CA GLU A 60 27.78 10.28 -49.90
C GLU A 60 29.27 10.31 -50.31
N LEU A 61 29.83 9.21 -50.84
CA LEU A 61 31.26 9.10 -51.17
C LEU A 61 31.58 9.15 -52.66
N LEU A 62 30.59 8.99 -53.56
CA LEU A 62 30.78 9.03 -55.01
C LEU A 62 30.09 10.26 -55.63
N THR A 63 30.72 11.43 -55.52
CA THR A 63 30.51 12.55 -56.45
C THR A 63 31.25 12.28 -57.76
N SER A 64 30.79 11.29 -58.52
CA SER A 64 31.20 11.10 -59.91
C SER A 64 29.97 10.69 -60.70
N SER A 65 29.58 11.56 -61.64
CA SER A 65 28.58 11.36 -62.68
C SER A 65 28.52 9.89 -63.15
N MET A 66 27.55 9.12 -62.67
CA MET A 66 27.05 7.99 -63.42
C MET A 66 26.04 8.55 -64.42
N GLU A 67 26.51 8.84 -65.63
CA GLU A 67 25.66 8.96 -66.79
C GLU A 67 24.97 7.61 -66.98
N TYR A 68 23.67 7.53 -66.68
CA TYR A 68 22.84 6.44 -67.16
C TYR A 68 22.36 6.83 -68.56
N ASP A 69 22.76 6.03 -69.55
CA ASP A 69 22.38 6.16 -70.94
C ASP A 69 20.87 6.38 -71.11
N THR A 70 20.54 7.37 -71.94
CA THR A 70 19.23 7.56 -72.54
C THR A 70 18.93 6.41 -73.52
N ASP A 71 18.66 5.21 -73.01
CA ASP A 71 18.32 4.06 -73.83
C ASP A 71 16.81 3.84 -73.91
N ASN A 72 16.24 4.27 -75.04
CA ASN A 72 14.88 3.94 -75.52
C ASN A 72 14.76 2.46 -75.96
N SER A 73 15.30 1.50 -75.20
CA SER A 73 15.16 0.07 -75.53
C SER A 73 13.78 -0.46 -75.14
N PRO A 74 13.09 -1.28 -75.97
CA PRO A 74 11.75 -1.79 -75.69
C PRO A 74 11.73 -2.70 -74.45
N LEU A 75 10.62 -2.67 -73.70
CA LEU A 75 10.35 -3.57 -72.56
C LEU A 75 10.23 -5.02 -73.06
N GLU A 76 10.89 -5.97 -72.40
CA GLU A 76 10.72 -7.40 -72.70
C GLU A 76 9.45 -7.93 -72.02
N GLU A 77 8.46 -8.33 -72.83
CA GLU A 77 7.23 -8.97 -72.36
C GLU A 77 7.41 -10.50 -72.28
N LEU A 78 7.32 -11.07 -71.07
CA LEU A 78 7.43 -12.50 -70.80
C LEU A 78 6.06 -13.11 -70.47
N ALA A 79 5.65 -14.17 -71.17
CA ALA A 79 4.37 -14.84 -70.93
C ALA A 79 4.43 -15.77 -69.70
N VAL A 80 3.43 -15.69 -68.82
CA VAL A 80 3.30 -16.59 -67.65
C VAL A 80 2.73 -17.96 -68.07
N ARG A 81 3.35 -19.06 -67.65
CA ARG A 81 2.94 -20.43 -67.99
C ARG A 81 1.65 -20.83 -67.24
N SER A 82 0.56 -21.03 -67.95
CA SER A 82 -0.75 -21.40 -67.38
C SER A 82 -0.87 -22.85 -66.89
N GLU A 83 0.14 -23.69 -67.18
CA GLU A 83 0.19 -25.13 -66.81
C GLU A 83 0.76 -25.38 -65.41
N ALA A 84 1.18 -24.31 -64.71
CA ALA A 84 1.80 -24.41 -63.40
C ALA A 84 0.79 -24.80 -62.30
N PRO A 85 1.19 -25.59 -61.29
CA PRO A 85 0.29 -26.21 -60.32
C PRO A 85 -0.51 -25.21 -59.47
N LEU A 86 0.03 -24.02 -59.20
CA LEU A 86 -0.63 -22.98 -58.40
C LEU A 86 -1.28 -21.87 -59.24
N PHE A 87 -1.22 -21.94 -60.58
CA PHE A 87 -1.80 -20.93 -61.46
C PHE A 87 -3.31 -20.68 -61.22
N PRO A 88 -4.16 -21.70 -60.98
CA PRO A 88 -5.58 -21.49 -60.69
C PRO A 88 -5.85 -20.73 -59.37
N TYR A 89 -4.90 -20.78 -58.42
CA TYR A 89 -5.01 -20.16 -57.10
C TYR A 89 -4.20 -18.86 -56.99
N ILE A 90 -3.69 -18.32 -58.12
CA ILE A 90 -2.82 -17.14 -58.14
C ILE A 90 -3.45 -15.93 -57.44
N SER A 91 -4.77 -15.76 -57.52
CA SER A 91 -5.50 -14.69 -56.85
C SER A 91 -5.52 -14.86 -55.33
N SER A 92 -5.84 -16.06 -54.82
CA SER A 92 -5.83 -16.36 -53.38
C SER A 92 -4.43 -16.25 -52.78
N VAL A 93 -3.41 -16.72 -53.51
CA VAL A 93 -2.00 -16.58 -53.12
C VAL A 93 -1.59 -15.11 -53.09
N TYR A 94 -2.01 -14.31 -54.06
CA TYR A 94 -1.78 -12.87 -54.07
C TYR A 94 -2.39 -12.18 -52.84
N PHE A 95 -3.64 -12.50 -52.50
CA PHE A 95 -4.33 -11.92 -51.34
C PHE A 95 -3.66 -12.30 -50.00
N ALA A 96 -3.26 -13.57 -49.84
CA ALA A 96 -2.56 -14.02 -48.63
C ALA A 96 -1.18 -13.37 -48.47
N LEU A 97 -0.43 -13.23 -49.58
CA LEU A 97 0.86 -12.53 -49.58
C LEU A 97 0.69 -11.03 -49.31
N TYR A 98 -0.39 -10.42 -49.83
CA TYR A 98 -0.74 -9.03 -49.55
C TYR A 98 -1.03 -8.78 -48.07
N CYS A 99 -1.90 -9.57 -47.44
CA CYS A 99 -2.19 -9.45 -46.00
C CYS A 99 -0.92 -9.65 -45.15
N SER A 100 -0.08 -10.61 -45.54
CA SER A 100 1.20 -10.88 -44.85
C SER A 100 2.19 -9.72 -45.02
N TYR A 101 2.21 -9.11 -46.20
CA TYR A 101 3.04 -7.94 -46.48
C TYR A 101 2.63 -6.72 -45.65
N GLU A 102 1.32 -6.47 -45.53
CA GLU A 102 0.79 -5.41 -44.67
C GLU A 102 1.01 -5.69 -43.17
N ASP A 103 0.91 -6.93 -42.70
CA ASP A 103 1.24 -7.30 -41.31
C ASP A 103 2.73 -7.08 -40.99
N LEU A 104 3.63 -7.41 -41.92
CA LEU A 104 5.07 -7.18 -41.77
C LEU A 104 5.41 -5.69 -41.71
N LYS A 105 4.73 -4.85 -42.50
CA LYS A 105 4.89 -3.37 -42.45
C LYS A 105 4.61 -2.81 -41.06
N ILE A 106 3.60 -3.36 -40.39
CA ILE A 106 3.19 -2.97 -39.04
C ILE A 106 4.20 -3.45 -37.99
N SER A 107 4.93 -4.54 -38.23
CA SER A 107 5.78 -5.17 -37.20
C SER A 107 7.15 -4.52 -37.00
N GLY A 108 7.58 -3.62 -37.90
CA GLY A 108 8.87 -2.91 -37.84
C GLY A 108 10.12 -3.82 -37.92
N GLN A 109 9.95 -5.14 -37.96
CA GLN A 109 11.03 -6.13 -38.00
C GLN A 109 11.24 -6.66 -39.43
N SER A 110 12.52 -6.74 -39.84
CA SER A 110 13.01 -7.24 -41.13
C SER A 110 12.64 -6.42 -42.38
N GLN A 111 13.38 -5.32 -42.65
CA GLN A 111 13.26 -4.59 -43.93
C GLN A 111 13.59 -5.45 -45.16
N GLU A 112 14.41 -6.49 -44.99
CA GLU A 112 14.83 -7.42 -46.06
C GLU A 112 13.66 -8.26 -46.60
N SER A 113 12.74 -8.68 -45.73
CA SER A 113 11.56 -9.48 -46.13
C SER A 113 10.51 -8.61 -46.82
N ILE A 114 10.35 -7.36 -46.37
CA ILE A 114 9.44 -6.37 -46.99
C ILE A 114 9.89 -6.05 -48.41
N TYR A 115 11.19 -5.83 -48.63
CA TYR A 115 11.72 -5.54 -49.96
C TYR A 115 11.49 -6.70 -50.95
N THR A 116 11.81 -7.92 -50.53
CA THR A 116 11.67 -9.12 -51.38
C THR A 116 10.20 -9.46 -51.67
N MET A 117 9.32 -9.39 -50.67
CA MET A 117 7.87 -9.59 -50.87
C MET A 117 7.24 -8.48 -51.71
N GLY A 118 7.66 -7.22 -51.53
CA GLY A 118 7.19 -6.09 -52.33
C GLY A 118 7.50 -6.27 -53.83
N HIS A 119 8.72 -6.72 -54.16
CA HIS A 119 9.08 -7.03 -55.56
C HIS A 119 8.24 -8.17 -56.14
N MET A 120 7.98 -9.23 -55.37
CA MET A 120 7.09 -10.31 -55.82
C MET A 120 5.68 -9.80 -56.12
N LEU A 121 5.11 -9.03 -55.19
CA LEU A 121 3.76 -8.48 -55.29
C LEU A 121 3.62 -7.49 -56.44
N MET A 122 4.66 -6.69 -56.73
CA MET A 122 4.70 -5.79 -57.88
C MET A 122 4.61 -6.55 -59.21
N HIS A 123 5.38 -7.63 -59.38
CA HIS A 123 5.33 -8.46 -60.59
C HIS A 123 4.01 -9.23 -60.71
N LEU A 124 3.47 -9.74 -59.60
CA LEU A 124 2.15 -10.40 -59.57
C LEU A 124 1.01 -9.43 -59.91
N ALA A 125 1.01 -8.23 -59.32
CA ALA A 125 0.01 -7.20 -59.61
C ALA A 125 0.07 -6.74 -61.07
N GLY A 126 1.27 -6.63 -61.64
CA GLY A 126 1.46 -6.35 -63.06
C GLY A 126 0.89 -7.46 -63.97
N ALA A 127 1.15 -8.73 -63.65
CA ALA A 127 0.63 -9.87 -64.41
C ALA A 127 -0.91 -9.99 -64.33
N LEU A 128 -1.50 -9.63 -63.19
CA LEU A 128 -2.95 -9.61 -62.95
C LEU A 128 -3.66 -8.34 -63.45
N LYS A 129 -2.93 -7.37 -64.03
CA LYS A 129 -3.44 -6.05 -64.46
C LYS A 129 -4.06 -5.20 -63.33
N LEU A 130 -3.60 -5.39 -62.10
CA LEU A 130 -3.99 -4.56 -60.95
C LEU A 130 -3.13 -3.29 -60.91
N HIS A 131 -3.48 -2.30 -61.75
CA HIS A 131 -2.68 -1.09 -61.96
C HIS A 131 -2.46 -0.26 -60.67
N CYS A 132 -3.50 -0.10 -59.84
CA CYS A 132 -3.41 0.65 -58.59
C CYS A 132 -2.49 -0.03 -57.55
N HIS A 133 -2.55 -1.36 -57.45
CA HIS A 133 -1.68 -2.13 -56.56
C HIS A 133 -0.23 -2.09 -57.01
N LYS A 134 0.01 -2.27 -58.31
CA LYS A 134 1.36 -2.17 -58.89
C LYS A 134 1.97 -0.79 -58.60
N GLU A 135 1.19 0.27 -58.78
CA GLU A 135 1.61 1.63 -58.53
C GLU A 135 1.94 1.89 -57.06
N ARG A 136 1.15 1.32 -56.14
CA ARG A 136 1.42 1.35 -54.69
C ARG A 136 2.78 0.74 -54.35
N TYR A 137 3.04 -0.49 -54.78
CA TYR A 137 4.32 -1.14 -54.51
C TYR A 137 5.48 -0.38 -55.16
N LEU A 138 5.26 0.25 -56.32
CA LEU A 138 6.27 1.11 -56.96
C LEU A 138 6.55 2.41 -56.18
N ARG A 139 5.55 3.02 -55.52
CA ARG A 139 5.76 4.17 -54.63
C ARG A 139 6.53 3.78 -53.37
N GLU A 140 6.30 2.56 -52.89
CA GLU A 140 6.96 1.98 -51.71
C GLU A 140 8.41 1.54 -52.00
N LEU A 141 8.67 0.96 -53.17
CA LEU A 141 9.98 0.44 -53.60
C LEU A 141 10.88 1.49 -54.28
N GLY A 142 10.37 2.70 -54.56
CA GLY A 142 11.08 3.77 -55.30
C GLY A 142 12.41 4.23 -54.69
N GLN A 143 12.76 3.73 -53.49
CA GLN A 143 14.06 3.94 -52.86
C GLN A 143 15.15 2.95 -53.31
N TYR A 144 14.75 1.83 -53.91
CA TYR A 144 15.60 0.67 -54.16
C TYR A 144 15.61 0.20 -55.62
N SER A 145 14.76 0.75 -56.48
CA SER A 145 14.58 0.20 -57.83
C SER A 145 15.52 0.80 -58.87
N SER A 146 16.46 -0.01 -59.34
CA SER A 146 16.64 -0.18 -60.79
C SER A 146 15.53 -1.12 -61.26
N VAL A 147 14.38 -0.57 -61.69
CA VAL A 147 13.29 -1.42 -62.22
C VAL A 147 13.85 -2.20 -63.41
N GLY A 148 13.89 -3.53 -63.29
CA GLY A 148 14.31 -4.40 -64.39
C GLY A 148 13.39 -4.23 -65.60
N LYS A 149 13.96 -4.34 -66.81
CA LYS A 149 13.30 -4.11 -68.11
C LYS A 149 12.21 -5.15 -68.49
N THR A 150 11.69 -5.93 -67.53
CA THR A 150 10.83 -7.12 -67.75
C THR A 150 9.39 -6.94 -67.28
N VAL A 151 8.42 -7.22 -68.15
CA VAL A 151 6.98 -7.17 -67.87
C VAL A 151 6.38 -8.55 -68.09
N PHE A 152 5.70 -9.11 -67.09
CA PHE A 152 5.02 -10.41 -67.23
C PHE A 152 3.58 -10.22 -67.71
N SER A 153 3.16 -10.96 -68.74
CA SER A 153 1.81 -10.90 -69.31
C SER A 153 1.10 -12.25 -69.22
N ILE A 154 -0.18 -12.22 -68.80
CA ILE A 154 -1.09 -13.38 -68.83
C ILE A 154 -2.01 -13.21 -70.05
N SER A 155 -2.19 -14.27 -70.84
CA SER A 155 -3.11 -14.23 -71.98
C SER A 155 -4.54 -13.83 -71.55
N PRO A 156 -5.25 -12.98 -72.32
CA PRO A 156 -6.55 -12.43 -71.92
C PRO A 156 -7.63 -13.50 -71.68
N ILE A 157 -7.55 -14.65 -72.35
CA ILE A 157 -8.45 -15.79 -72.17
C ILE A 157 -8.25 -16.46 -70.81
N ASN A 158 -7.00 -16.60 -70.36
CA ASN A 158 -6.69 -17.19 -69.07
C ASN A 158 -6.92 -16.20 -67.92
N LEU A 159 -6.79 -14.89 -68.17
CA LEU A 159 -7.15 -13.85 -67.21
C LEU A 159 -8.66 -13.86 -66.90
N GLY A 160 -9.51 -14.05 -67.91
CA GLY A 160 -10.97 -14.15 -67.72
C GLY A 160 -11.46 -15.42 -66.99
N LYS A 161 -10.61 -16.45 -66.88
CA LYS A 161 -10.89 -17.67 -66.09
C LYS A 161 -10.56 -17.50 -64.61
N LEU A 162 -9.71 -16.54 -64.27
CA LEU A 162 -9.39 -16.18 -62.89
C LEU A 162 -10.53 -15.31 -62.35
N LYS A 163 -11.40 -15.87 -61.50
CA LYS A 163 -12.45 -15.09 -60.83
C LYS A 163 -11.79 -14.13 -59.82
N LEU A 164 -11.57 -12.88 -60.21
CA LEU A 164 -11.22 -11.80 -59.29
C LEU A 164 -12.49 -11.43 -58.50
N GLY A 165 -12.53 -11.77 -57.21
CA GLY A 165 -13.65 -11.47 -56.31
C GLY A 165 -13.73 -10.00 -55.89
N TYR A 166 -14.82 -9.63 -55.20
CA TYR A 166 -15.02 -8.30 -54.59
C TYR A 166 -13.92 -7.94 -53.58
N GLU A 167 -13.26 -8.96 -53.00
CA GLU A 167 -12.12 -8.87 -52.09
C GLU A 167 -10.96 -8.02 -52.63
N TYR A 168 -10.74 -7.97 -53.95
CA TYR A 168 -9.64 -7.20 -54.55
C TYR A 168 -9.97 -5.72 -54.79
N ALA A 169 -11.26 -5.34 -54.77
CA ALA A 169 -11.69 -3.95 -54.93
C ALA A 169 -11.46 -3.12 -53.66
N ASN A 170 -11.43 -3.77 -52.49
CA ASN A 170 -11.29 -3.15 -51.16
C ASN A 170 -9.89 -3.30 -50.54
N CYS A 171 -8.89 -3.79 -51.28
CA CYS A 171 -7.52 -3.96 -50.78
C CYS A 171 -6.76 -2.62 -50.72
N LEU A 172 -7.26 -1.67 -49.95
CA LEU A 172 -6.52 -0.51 -49.46
C LEU A 172 -5.53 -1.01 -48.39
N GLY A 173 -4.32 -0.48 -48.37
CA GLY A 173 -3.31 -0.87 -47.38
C GLY A 173 -3.50 -0.12 -46.07
N VAL A 174 -2.80 -0.57 -45.05
CA VAL A 174 -3.21 -0.32 -43.66
C VAL A 174 -3.20 1.15 -43.30
N TYR A 175 -2.19 1.90 -43.73
CA TYR A 175 -2.12 3.34 -43.47
C TYR A 175 -3.23 4.12 -44.20
N GLU A 176 -3.63 3.69 -45.39
CA GLU A 176 -4.73 4.31 -46.14
C GLU A 176 -6.08 4.00 -45.50
N LEU A 177 -6.29 2.75 -45.05
CA LEU A 177 -7.49 2.36 -44.31
C LEU A 177 -7.63 3.14 -43.00
N VAL A 178 -6.54 3.29 -42.24
CA VAL A 178 -6.54 4.10 -41.00
C VAL A 178 -6.82 5.57 -41.29
N SER A 179 -6.25 6.12 -42.37
CA SER A 179 -6.55 7.48 -42.85
C SER A 179 -8.03 7.64 -43.22
N CYS A 180 -8.63 6.64 -43.89
CA CYS A 180 -10.05 6.65 -44.25
C CYS A 180 -10.96 6.58 -43.02
N PHE A 181 -10.60 5.76 -42.01
CA PHE A 181 -11.33 5.70 -40.74
C PHE A 181 -11.33 7.04 -40.01
N LEU A 182 -10.21 7.76 -39.99
CA LEU A 182 -10.12 9.09 -39.36
C LEU A 182 -10.85 10.17 -40.15
N ARG A 183 -10.99 10.03 -41.47
CA ARG A 183 -11.67 11.02 -42.32
C ARG A 183 -13.18 10.80 -42.46
N HIS A 184 -13.73 9.71 -41.92
CA HIS A 184 -15.12 9.27 -42.17
C HIS A 184 -15.47 9.21 -43.67
N GLY A 185 -14.54 8.74 -44.50
CA GLY A 185 -14.70 8.72 -45.95
C GLY A 185 -15.53 7.53 -46.47
N PRO A 186 -16.31 7.67 -47.56
CA PRO A 186 -17.12 6.59 -48.15
C PRO A 186 -16.30 5.57 -48.98
N GLU A 187 -14.97 5.66 -48.97
CA GLU A 187 -14.07 4.87 -49.83
C GLU A 187 -13.92 3.39 -49.38
N PHE A 188 -14.42 3.01 -48.20
CA PHE A 188 -14.34 1.64 -47.68
C PHE A 188 -15.74 1.06 -47.41
N GLY A 189 -16.02 -0.12 -47.96
CA GLY A 189 -17.21 -0.90 -47.62
C GLY A 189 -16.90 -1.93 -46.54
N LEU A 190 -17.63 -1.92 -45.43
CA LEU A 190 -17.63 -3.03 -44.46
C LEU A 190 -18.41 -4.22 -45.06
N PRO A 191 -17.95 -5.48 -44.90
CA PRO A 191 -16.82 -5.94 -44.09
C PRO A 191 -15.45 -5.87 -44.80
N ILE A 192 -14.38 -5.69 -44.01
CA ILE A 192 -12.98 -5.72 -44.50
C ILE A 192 -12.46 -7.16 -44.46
N ALA A 193 -11.93 -7.66 -45.58
CA ALA A 193 -11.37 -9.00 -45.66
C ALA A 193 -9.95 -9.07 -45.05
N VAL A 194 -9.71 -10.00 -44.13
CA VAL A 194 -8.39 -10.23 -43.50
C VAL A 194 -8.08 -11.73 -43.45
N ALA A 195 -6.83 -12.10 -43.77
CA ALA A 195 -6.34 -13.46 -43.60
C ALA A 195 -6.20 -13.82 -42.11
N VAL A 196 -6.67 -15.01 -41.72
CA VAL A 196 -6.67 -15.43 -40.30
C VAL A 196 -5.27 -15.47 -39.67
N SER A 197 -4.23 -15.73 -40.47
CA SER A 197 -2.84 -15.78 -40.00
C SER A 197 -2.26 -14.41 -39.58
N CYS A 198 -2.93 -13.30 -39.92
CA CYS A 198 -2.46 -11.94 -39.68
C CYS A 198 -3.10 -11.32 -38.42
N GLU A 199 -2.72 -11.82 -37.25
CA GLU A 199 -3.31 -11.44 -35.96
C GLU A 199 -3.07 -9.96 -35.57
N ARG A 200 -1.92 -9.37 -35.96
CA ARG A 200 -1.61 -7.96 -35.63
C ARG A 200 -2.40 -7.01 -36.52
N LEU A 201 -2.42 -7.27 -37.82
CA LEU A 201 -3.24 -6.55 -38.79
C LEU A 201 -4.71 -6.50 -38.35
N LEU A 202 -5.26 -7.66 -37.93
CA LEU A 202 -6.61 -7.76 -37.40
C LEU A 202 -6.82 -6.85 -36.16
N LEU A 203 -5.87 -6.86 -35.21
CA LEU A 203 -5.98 -6.07 -33.99
C LEU A 203 -5.88 -4.56 -34.26
N VAL A 204 -4.97 -4.12 -35.14
CA VAL A 204 -4.84 -2.70 -35.55
C VAL A 204 -6.15 -2.21 -36.17
N LEU A 205 -6.70 -2.94 -37.15
CA LEU A 205 -7.91 -2.52 -37.85
C LEU A 205 -9.11 -2.41 -36.90
N LEU A 206 -9.31 -3.39 -36.01
CA LEU A 206 -10.37 -3.33 -35.00
C LEU A 206 -10.19 -2.17 -34.02
N LEU A 207 -8.94 -1.88 -33.61
CA LEU A 207 -8.66 -0.81 -32.65
C LEU A 207 -8.95 0.57 -33.27
N PHE A 208 -8.53 0.79 -34.52
CA PHE A 208 -8.79 2.05 -35.22
C PHE A 208 -10.26 2.22 -35.64
N LEU A 209 -10.99 1.13 -35.91
CA LEU A 209 -12.45 1.15 -36.10
C LEU A 209 -13.20 1.62 -34.84
N VAL A 210 -12.70 1.22 -33.66
CA VAL A 210 -13.25 1.64 -32.36
C VAL A 210 -12.84 3.07 -32.02
N ILE A 211 -11.60 3.48 -32.34
CA ILE A 211 -11.10 4.85 -32.11
C ILE A 211 -11.85 5.85 -33.00
N SER A 212 -12.06 5.55 -34.28
CA SER A 212 -12.72 6.46 -35.21
C SER A 212 -14.22 6.66 -34.93
N GLY A 213 -14.85 5.75 -34.18
CA GLY A 213 -16.28 5.81 -33.86
C GLY A 213 -17.20 5.23 -34.94
N GLU A 214 -16.65 4.59 -35.98
CA GLU A 214 -17.41 3.88 -37.04
C GLU A 214 -18.12 2.62 -36.50
N TRP A 215 -17.61 2.04 -35.42
CA TRP A 215 -18.29 0.96 -34.72
C TRP A 215 -19.41 1.48 -33.81
N GLN A 216 -20.66 1.12 -34.13
CA GLN A 216 -21.82 1.41 -33.28
C GLN A 216 -22.15 0.24 -32.34
N ALA A 217 -22.63 0.55 -31.13
CA ALA A 217 -22.96 -0.43 -30.12
C ALA A 217 -24.01 -1.44 -30.62
N GLY A 218 -23.61 -2.69 -30.83
CA GLY A 218 -24.46 -3.78 -31.31
C GLY A 218 -24.11 -4.33 -32.69
N MET A 219 -23.13 -3.74 -33.40
CA MET A 219 -22.58 -4.35 -34.61
C MET A 219 -21.80 -5.61 -34.27
N SER A 220 -22.16 -6.74 -34.90
CA SER A 220 -21.44 -8.00 -34.75
C SER A 220 -20.10 -7.96 -35.47
N PHE A 221 -19.14 -8.74 -34.97
CA PHE A 221 -17.82 -8.91 -35.58
C PHE A 221 -17.90 -9.23 -37.09
N ASP A 222 -18.85 -10.08 -37.48
CA ASP A 222 -19.04 -10.54 -38.86
C ASP A 222 -19.58 -9.46 -39.81
N LEU A 223 -20.10 -8.35 -39.29
CA LEU A 223 -20.48 -7.17 -40.09
C LEU A 223 -19.29 -6.24 -40.35
N CYS A 224 -18.22 -6.36 -39.56
CA CYS A 224 -17.06 -5.47 -39.62
C CYS A 224 -15.88 -6.09 -40.38
N ILE A 225 -15.62 -7.39 -40.16
CA ILE A 225 -14.46 -8.09 -40.72
C ILE A 225 -14.86 -9.47 -41.28
N GLU A 226 -14.42 -9.76 -42.49
CA GLU A 226 -14.54 -11.06 -43.14
C GLU A 226 -13.20 -11.82 -43.02
N LEU A 227 -13.22 -13.00 -42.40
CA LEU A 227 -12.02 -13.80 -42.16
C LEU A 227 -11.85 -14.88 -43.24
N ILE A 228 -10.71 -14.86 -43.93
CA ILE A 228 -10.38 -15.84 -44.98
C ILE A 228 -9.38 -16.85 -44.43
N GLY A 229 -9.82 -18.10 -44.21
CA GLY A 229 -9.01 -19.22 -43.70
C GLY A 229 -9.65 -19.95 -42.50
N GLU A 230 -8.92 -20.88 -41.87
CA GLU A 230 -9.37 -21.57 -40.66
C GLU A 230 -9.10 -20.74 -39.39
N PRO A 231 -10.11 -20.44 -38.54
CA PRO A 231 -9.99 -19.54 -37.39
C PRO A 231 -9.06 -20.09 -36.30
N SER A 232 -8.06 -19.30 -35.90
CA SER A 232 -7.19 -19.61 -34.74
C SER A 232 -7.93 -19.45 -33.40
N GLU A 233 -7.36 -20.00 -32.32
CA GLU A 233 -7.89 -19.81 -30.95
C GLU A 233 -7.94 -18.32 -30.57
N PHE A 234 -6.93 -17.55 -30.97
CA PHE A 234 -6.88 -16.09 -30.81
C PHE A 234 -8.08 -15.41 -31.50
N THR A 235 -8.33 -15.75 -32.77
CA THR A 235 -9.41 -15.18 -33.57
C THR A 235 -10.78 -15.46 -32.96
N ASN A 236 -10.98 -16.67 -32.42
CA ASN A 236 -12.21 -17.03 -31.71
C ASN A 236 -12.40 -16.25 -30.40
N ASN A 237 -11.32 -15.99 -29.65
CA ASN A 237 -11.36 -15.17 -28.43
C ASN A 237 -11.70 -13.71 -28.73
N VAL A 238 -11.12 -13.13 -29.79
CA VAL A 238 -11.43 -11.77 -30.27
C VAL A 238 -12.91 -11.68 -30.67
N LYS A 239 -13.41 -12.65 -31.45
CA LYS A 239 -14.82 -12.68 -31.89
C LYS A 239 -15.81 -12.78 -30.71
N ARG A 240 -15.52 -13.60 -29.70
CA ARG A 240 -16.35 -13.69 -28.48
C ARG A 240 -16.33 -12.40 -27.68
N MET A 241 -15.16 -11.80 -27.50
CA MET A 241 -14.97 -10.55 -26.78
C MET A 241 -15.75 -9.41 -27.44
N PHE A 242 -15.55 -9.20 -28.75
CA PHE A 242 -16.19 -8.12 -29.51
C PHE A 242 -17.72 -8.20 -29.48
N ASN A 243 -18.28 -9.42 -29.59
CA ASN A 243 -19.73 -9.64 -29.53
C ASN A 243 -20.33 -9.57 -28.10
N SER A 244 -19.51 -9.65 -27.04
CA SER A 244 -19.98 -9.67 -25.64
C SER A 244 -20.14 -8.29 -25.00
N CYS A 245 -19.54 -7.25 -25.59
CA CYS A 245 -19.49 -5.90 -25.00
C CYS A 245 -20.81 -5.13 -25.19
N LYS A 246 -21.46 -4.71 -24.10
CA LYS A 246 -22.67 -3.85 -24.12
C LYS A 246 -22.36 -2.38 -23.75
N ALA A 247 -22.73 -1.46 -24.66
CA ALA A 247 -23.10 -0.04 -24.57
C ALA A 247 -22.45 0.98 -23.60
N LYS A 248 -21.59 0.67 -22.62
CA LYS A 248 -21.11 1.69 -21.64
C LYS A 248 -19.60 1.82 -21.42
N SER A 249 -18.75 1.20 -22.23
CA SER A 249 -17.31 1.46 -22.14
C SER A 249 -16.57 0.96 -23.38
N THR A 250 -16.47 1.81 -24.41
CA THR A 250 -15.45 1.69 -25.46
C THR A 250 -14.07 1.46 -24.84
N THR A 251 -13.83 2.09 -23.69
CA THR A 251 -12.64 1.92 -22.83
C THR A 251 -12.38 0.46 -22.41
N LYS A 252 -13.38 -0.31 -21.94
CA LYS A 252 -13.17 -1.72 -21.55
C LYS A 252 -12.98 -2.68 -22.73
N LEU A 253 -13.56 -2.36 -23.89
CA LEU A 253 -13.32 -3.15 -25.11
C LEU A 253 -11.86 -2.99 -25.55
N ILE A 254 -11.37 -1.74 -25.57
CA ILE A 254 -9.96 -1.45 -25.83
C ILE A 254 -9.07 -2.12 -24.76
N GLU A 255 -9.42 -2.04 -23.48
CA GLU A 255 -8.71 -2.72 -22.39
C GLU A 255 -8.55 -4.23 -22.65
N SER A 256 -9.65 -4.89 -23.02
CA SER A 256 -9.68 -6.32 -23.27
C SER A 256 -8.88 -6.69 -24.53
N MET A 257 -8.93 -5.85 -25.57
CA MET A 257 -8.12 -6.02 -26.79
C MET A 257 -6.62 -5.92 -26.49
N LEU A 258 -6.23 -5.00 -25.61
CA LEU A 258 -4.82 -4.77 -25.26
C LEU A 258 -4.24 -5.84 -24.32
N GLN A 259 -5.08 -6.50 -23.52
CA GLN A 259 -4.67 -7.65 -22.71
C GLN A 259 -4.28 -8.88 -23.56
N LEU A 260 -4.83 -9.00 -24.77
CA LEU A 260 -4.57 -10.16 -25.64
C LEU A 260 -3.15 -10.16 -26.23
N MET A 261 -2.53 -8.99 -26.42
CA MET A 261 -1.13 -8.87 -26.87
C MET A 261 -0.36 -7.77 -26.10
N PRO A 262 0.30 -8.12 -24.97
CA PRO A 262 0.98 -7.15 -24.08
C PRO A 262 2.15 -6.38 -24.72
N ASP A 263 2.84 -6.98 -25.70
CA ASP A 263 4.02 -6.40 -26.39
C ASP A 263 3.70 -5.74 -27.73
N PHE A 264 2.42 -5.66 -28.09
CA PHE A 264 1.95 -5.18 -29.40
C PHE A 264 2.53 -3.83 -29.80
N TYR A 265 2.60 -2.89 -28.86
CA TYR A 265 3.03 -1.50 -29.11
C TYR A 265 4.51 -1.32 -29.47
N ASN A 266 5.39 -2.13 -28.88
CA ASN A 266 6.84 -2.00 -29.11
C ASN A 266 7.24 -2.36 -30.54
N THR A 267 6.35 -3.06 -31.25
CA THR A 267 6.56 -3.48 -32.64
C THR A 267 5.91 -2.55 -33.66
N LEU A 268 5.02 -1.64 -33.22
CA LEU A 268 4.26 -0.77 -34.11
C LEU A 268 5.07 0.46 -34.59
N PRO A 269 4.77 1.01 -35.79
CA PRO A 269 5.31 2.28 -36.26
C PRO A 269 4.93 3.43 -35.31
N SER A 270 5.87 4.36 -35.11
CA SER A 270 5.74 5.45 -34.14
C SER A 270 4.49 6.33 -34.35
N GLY A 271 4.07 6.57 -35.59
CA GLY A 271 2.85 7.32 -35.90
C GLY A 271 1.55 6.64 -35.46
N LEU A 272 1.44 5.31 -35.58
CA LEU A 272 0.25 4.58 -35.12
C LEU A 272 0.20 4.51 -33.59
N VAL A 273 1.35 4.27 -32.95
CA VAL A 273 1.47 4.28 -31.49
C VAL A 273 1.08 5.65 -30.91
N PHE A 274 1.50 6.74 -31.56
CA PHE A 274 1.17 8.10 -31.14
C PHE A 274 -0.34 8.35 -31.05
N ILE A 275 -1.11 7.88 -32.04
CA ILE A 275 -2.58 8.05 -32.07
C ILE A 275 -3.23 7.28 -30.91
N ILE A 276 -2.80 6.04 -30.69
CA ILE A 276 -3.36 5.18 -29.63
C ILE A 276 -3.07 5.77 -28.25
N ILE A 277 -1.85 6.25 -28.00
CA ILE A 277 -1.46 6.85 -26.72
C ILE A 277 -2.25 8.15 -26.45
N ASN A 278 -2.37 9.04 -27.44
CA ASN A 278 -3.13 10.28 -27.26
C ASN A 278 -4.62 10.02 -27.00
N TYR A 279 -5.23 9.08 -27.75
CA TYR A 279 -6.62 8.71 -27.53
C TYR A 279 -6.86 8.10 -26.13
N LEU A 280 -5.97 7.18 -25.68
CA LEU A 280 -6.04 6.60 -24.35
C LEU A 280 -5.87 7.65 -23.23
N TYR A 281 -5.04 8.67 -23.46
CA TYR A 281 -4.85 9.77 -22.53
C TYR A 281 -6.11 10.65 -22.43
N ASP A 282 -6.72 10.99 -23.56
CA ASP A 282 -7.89 11.86 -23.62
C ASP A 282 -9.16 11.19 -23.05
N ALA A 283 -9.28 9.86 -23.12
CA ALA A 283 -10.43 9.10 -22.64
C ALA A 283 -10.63 9.13 -21.10
N LYS A 284 -9.67 9.66 -20.32
CA LYS A 284 -9.74 9.94 -18.86
C LYS A 284 -10.47 8.91 -17.99
N ASP A 285 -10.39 7.62 -18.31
CA ASP A 285 -10.99 6.56 -17.50
C ASP A 285 -9.92 5.97 -16.58
N LYS A 286 -10.08 6.15 -15.26
CA LYS A 286 -9.11 5.79 -14.21
C LYS A 286 -8.73 4.29 -14.22
N GLN A 287 -9.43 3.45 -14.98
CA GLN A 287 -9.23 2.00 -15.07
C GLN A 287 -8.24 1.56 -16.17
N LEU A 288 -7.99 2.38 -17.20
CA LEU A 288 -7.11 2.03 -18.34
C LEU A 288 -5.60 2.22 -18.07
N PHE A 289 -5.27 2.86 -16.95
CA PHE A 289 -3.89 3.21 -16.58
C PHE A 289 -2.91 2.02 -16.50
N PRO A 290 -3.30 0.79 -16.11
CA PRO A 290 -2.39 -0.36 -16.11
C PRO A 290 -1.86 -0.75 -17.50
N PHE A 291 -2.57 -0.40 -18.58
CA PHE A 291 -2.18 -0.72 -19.96
C PHE A 291 -1.26 0.32 -20.59
N LEU A 292 -1.08 1.46 -19.92
CA LEU A 292 0.02 2.40 -20.18
C LEU A 292 1.32 1.97 -19.47
N LEU A 293 1.26 1.06 -18.48
CA LEU A 293 2.46 0.59 -17.76
C LEU A 293 3.44 -0.29 -18.56
N PRO A 294 3.05 -1.05 -19.62
CA PRO A 294 4.03 -1.74 -20.47
C PRO A 294 5.00 -0.76 -21.17
N PHE A 295 4.56 0.47 -21.45
CA PHE A 295 5.45 1.52 -21.95
C PHE A 295 6.54 1.87 -20.91
N THR A 296 6.25 1.72 -19.61
CA THR A 296 7.15 2.08 -18.49
C THR A 296 8.15 0.99 -18.04
N ARG A 297 8.17 -0.20 -18.67
CA ARG A 297 9.05 -1.31 -18.25
C ARG A 297 10.16 -1.62 -19.28
N PRO A 298 11.44 -1.39 -18.95
CA PRO A 298 12.51 -2.22 -19.48
C PRO A 298 12.50 -3.54 -18.69
N TYR A 299 11.83 -4.57 -19.21
CA TYR A 299 11.53 -5.82 -18.48
C TYR A 299 12.76 -6.69 -18.12
N LEU A 300 14.00 -6.30 -18.44
CA LEU A 300 15.20 -7.08 -18.11
C LEU A 300 16.11 -6.48 -17.01
N GLY A 301 15.93 -5.22 -16.60
CA GLY A 301 16.85 -4.59 -15.64
C GLY A 301 16.46 -4.73 -14.15
N TYR A 302 15.16 -4.75 -13.86
CA TYR A 302 14.64 -4.60 -12.49
C TYR A 302 14.86 -5.84 -11.61
N MET A 303 14.70 -7.04 -12.16
CA MET A 303 14.91 -8.31 -11.43
C MET A 303 16.38 -8.54 -11.05
N GLN A 304 17.31 -7.93 -11.79
CA GLN A 304 18.75 -8.01 -11.52
C GLN A 304 19.20 -6.95 -10.49
N GLN A 305 18.60 -5.75 -10.51
CA GLN A 305 18.88 -4.69 -9.53
C GLN A 305 18.27 -4.94 -8.15
N GLN A 306 17.06 -5.50 -8.04
CA GLN A 306 16.51 -5.91 -6.74
C GLN A 306 17.38 -6.97 -6.05
N ARG A 307 17.83 -7.99 -6.81
CA ARG A 307 18.75 -9.01 -6.27
C ARG A 307 20.11 -8.44 -5.83
N MET A 308 20.61 -7.37 -6.44
CA MET A 308 21.86 -6.73 -6.01
C MET A 308 21.68 -5.80 -4.80
N LEU A 309 20.52 -5.16 -4.65
CA LEU A 309 20.19 -4.35 -3.47
C LEU A 309 19.88 -5.21 -2.24
N ASP A 310 19.15 -6.31 -2.41
CA ASP A 310 18.89 -7.28 -1.33
C ASP A 310 20.19 -7.92 -0.80
N VAL A 311 21.16 -8.18 -1.69
CA VAL A 311 22.48 -8.71 -1.32
C VAL A 311 23.38 -7.65 -0.66
N ALA A 312 23.23 -6.37 -1.01
CA ALA A 312 23.96 -5.27 -0.40
C ALA A 312 23.42 -4.87 0.99
N GLU A 313 22.10 -4.94 1.19
CA GLU A 313 21.48 -4.75 2.51
C GLU A 313 21.79 -5.92 3.45
N TRP A 314 21.81 -7.16 2.95
CA TRP A 314 22.24 -8.34 3.70
C TRP A 314 23.71 -8.24 4.12
N ALA A 315 24.59 -7.74 3.25
CA ALA A 315 26.00 -7.52 3.57
C ALA A 315 26.20 -6.44 4.66
N ASN A 316 25.43 -5.34 4.63
CA ASN A 316 25.49 -4.30 5.67
C ASN A 316 24.89 -4.74 7.01
N ALA A 317 23.91 -5.66 7.00
CA ALA A 317 23.33 -6.25 8.20
C ALA A 317 24.33 -7.14 8.97
N MET A 318 25.27 -7.77 8.25
CA MET A 318 26.25 -8.70 8.84
C MET A 318 27.36 -7.99 9.65
N PHE A 319 27.53 -6.66 9.48
CA PHE A 319 28.59 -5.89 10.14
C PHE A 319 28.13 -5.05 11.34
N CYS A 320 26.84 -5.00 11.67
CA CYS A 320 26.32 -4.21 12.77
C CYS A 320 25.56 -5.06 13.79
N VAL A 321 26.20 -5.35 14.92
CA VAL A 321 25.76 -5.02 16.29
C VAL A 321 26.43 -6.00 17.28
N ASN A 322 27.44 -5.50 18.00
CA ASN A 322 27.83 -6.07 19.27
C ASN A 322 26.73 -5.72 20.28
N ASN A 323 25.88 -6.70 20.60
CA ASN A 323 24.82 -6.71 21.64
C ASN A 323 23.45 -6.14 21.21
N PRO A 324 22.50 -6.99 20.73
CA PRO A 324 21.22 -6.52 20.23
C PRO A 324 20.30 -5.99 21.35
N ASP A 325 19.63 -4.87 21.11
CA ASP A 325 18.68 -4.23 22.03
C ASP A 325 17.21 -4.55 21.71
N GLY A 326 16.97 -5.31 20.65
CA GLY A 326 15.65 -5.83 20.25
C GLY A 326 14.77 -4.81 19.53
N MET A 327 15.33 -3.67 19.15
CA MET A 327 14.63 -2.59 18.43
C MET A 327 15.18 -2.39 17.00
N GLU A 328 16.13 -3.21 16.57
CA GLU A 328 16.85 -3.04 15.31
C GLU A 328 15.91 -3.10 14.10
N GLU A 329 15.06 -4.12 14.00
CA GLU A 329 14.15 -4.29 12.87
C GLU A 329 13.11 -3.17 12.79
N ALA A 330 12.56 -2.75 13.92
CA ALA A 330 11.62 -1.64 13.97
C ALA A 330 12.26 -0.34 13.46
N ILE A 331 13.53 -0.08 13.81
CA ILE A 331 14.27 1.13 13.41
C ILE A 331 14.84 1.03 11.97
N ARG A 332 15.04 -0.20 11.48
CA ARG A 332 15.45 -0.46 10.10
C ARG A 332 14.35 -0.16 9.08
N ASP A 333 13.07 -0.19 9.49
CA ASP A 333 11.96 0.09 8.59
C ASP A 333 12.14 1.48 7.91
N PRO A 334 12.35 1.53 6.58
CA PRO A 334 12.52 2.79 5.86
C PRO A 334 11.29 3.69 5.94
N LEU A 335 10.11 3.12 6.18
CA LEU A 335 8.88 3.87 6.41
C LEU A 335 8.95 4.66 7.74
N LEU A 336 9.57 4.10 8.77
CA LEU A 336 9.66 4.75 10.08
C LEU A 336 10.48 6.03 10.02
N ARG A 337 11.63 5.99 9.36
CA ARG A 337 12.51 7.15 9.17
C ARG A 337 11.81 8.26 8.39
N ARG A 338 11.04 7.89 7.36
CA ARG A 338 10.28 8.85 6.54
C ARG A 338 9.05 9.41 7.28
N ARG A 339 8.42 8.64 8.19
CA ARG A 339 7.27 9.09 9.01
C ARG A 339 7.66 10.11 10.06
N PHE A 340 8.68 9.81 10.86
CA PHE A 340 9.07 10.69 11.97
C PHE A 340 10.12 11.72 11.61
N GLY A 341 10.79 11.60 10.45
CA GLY A 341 11.61 12.64 9.83
C GLY A 341 12.92 13.01 10.52
N ASN A 342 12.98 12.73 11.82
CA ASN A 342 14.00 13.18 12.72
C ASN A 342 14.66 11.94 13.30
N ASP A 343 15.79 11.53 12.72
CA ASP A 343 16.64 10.48 13.30
C ASP A 343 16.96 10.73 14.78
N HIS A 344 16.95 12.00 15.21
CA HIS A 344 17.10 12.39 16.61
C HIS A 344 15.99 11.84 17.53
N VAL A 345 14.73 11.90 17.12
CA VAL A 345 13.60 11.40 17.93
C VAL A 345 13.69 9.87 18.06
N LEU A 346 13.96 9.16 16.96
CA LEU A 346 14.14 7.71 16.98
C LEU A 346 15.36 7.30 17.82
N ARG A 347 16.47 8.05 17.75
CA ARG A 347 17.65 7.84 18.61
C ARG A 347 17.33 8.08 20.08
N GLU A 348 16.55 9.12 20.41
CA GLU A 348 16.10 9.39 21.77
C GLU A 348 15.18 8.27 22.30
N ILE A 349 14.23 7.79 21.49
CA ILE A 349 13.33 6.68 21.86
C ILE A 349 14.13 5.40 22.10
N ARG A 350 15.05 5.06 21.19
CA ARG A 350 15.97 3.92 21.38
C ARG A 350 16.79 4.07 22.66
N HIS A 351 17.18 5.29 23.02
CA HIS A 351 17.85 5.58 24.29
C HIS A 351 16.91 5.39 25.50
N PHE A 352 15.65 5.86 25.43
CA PHE A 352 14.67 5.69 26.51
C PHE A 352 14.31 4.23 26.79
N PHE A 353 14.24 3.40 25.75
CA PHE A 353 13.88 1.98 25.85
C PHE A 353 15.08 1.04 25.93
N GLY A 354 16.31 1.57 25.88
CA GLY A 354 17.54 0.78 25.88
C GLY A 354 17.82 0.11 27.23
N THR A 355 17.70 -1.22 27.28
CA THR A 355 17.95 -2.04 28.47
C THR A 355 19.37 -2.62 28.54
N CYS A 356 20.05 -2.76 27.40
CA CYS A 356 21.34 -3.46 27.30
C CYS A 356 22.55 -2.58 27.72
N SER A 357 22.39 -1.25 27.70
CA SER A 357 23.47 -0.31 28.02
C SER A 357 23.65 -0.13 29.54
N PRO A 358 24.87 0.12 30.05
CA PRO A 358 25.08 0.48 31.45
C PRO A 358 24.46 1.83 31.82
N CYS A 359 24.00 1.95 33.07
CA CYS A 359 23.50 3.21 33.61
C CYS A 359 24.65 4.19 33.83
N LYS A 360 24.54 5.42 33.33
CA LYS A 360 25.50 6.48 33.64
C LYS A 360 25.19 7.03 35.04
N LEU A 361 26.19 7.01 35.93
CA LEU A 361 26.10 7.52 37.29
C LEU A 361 26.98 8.76 37.45
N GLU A 362 26.49 9.73 38.19
CA GLU A 362 27.27 10.92 38.56
C GLU A 362 28.28 10.59 39.67
N PRO A 363 29.47 11.22 39.66
CA PRO A 363 30.48 10.98 40.68
C PRO A 363 30.08 11.65 42.00
N LEU A 364 30.11 10.90 43.10
CA LEU A 364 29.88 11.45 44.44
C LEU A 364 30.96 12.48 44.79
N ARG A 365 30.54 13.68 45.23
CA ARG A 365 31.42 14.76 45.70
C ARG A 365 31.76 14.58 47.20
N THR A 366 32.45 13.50 47.56
CA THR A 366 32.86 13.25 48.96
C THR A 366 34.38 13.30 49.13
N LYS A 367 34.83 13.94 50.23
CA LYS A 367 36.25 14.11 50.56
C LYS A 367 36.88 12.78 50.98
N GLY A 368 37.73 12.21 50.12
CA GLY A 368 38.96 11.46 50.44
C GLY A 368 38.93 10.14 51.23
N HIS A 369 38.05 9.93 52.21
CA HIS A 369 38.28 8.88 53.23
C HIS A 369 37.02 8.05 53.55
N GLN A 370 36.51 7.29 52.58
CA GLN A 370 35.64 6.10 52.78
C GLN A 370 35.27 5.47 51.42
N GLN A 371 36.18 4.67 50.84
CA GLN A 371 35.93 4.03 49.53
C GLN A 371 34.79 2.99 49.58
N ALA A 372 34.60 2.32 50.71
CA ALA A 372 33.50 1.37 50.93
C ALA A 372 32.14 2.06 50.95
N GLU A 373 31.98 3.14 51.72
CA GLU A 373 30.74 3.93 51.81
C GLU A 373 30.38 4.59 50.46
N ASN A 374 31.39 5.08 49.73
CA ASN A 374 31.20 5.59 48.37
C ASN A 374 30.73 4.50 47.40
N THR A 375 31.12 3.24 47.59
CA THR A 375 30.67 2.13 46.73
C THR A 375 29.21 1.79 47.03
N GLU A 376 28.82 1.73 48.30
CA GLU A 376 27.43 1.49 48.70
C GLU A 376 26.49 2.62 48.24
N LEU A 377 26.92 3.88 48.35
CA LEU A 377 26.16 5.04 47.85
C LEU A 377 25.99 4.99 46.32
N HIS A 378 27.04 4.61 45.58
CA HIS A 378 26.92 4.38 44.14
C HIS A 378 25.99 3.21 43.81
N GLU A 379 26.00 2.12 44.59
CA GLU A 379 25.07 1.00 44.43
C GLU A 379 23.61 1.40 44.69
N ARG A 380 23.34 2.19 45.74
CA ARG A 380 22.00 2.73 46.02
C ARG A 380 21.51 3.65 44.90
N THR A 381 22.39 4.50 44.37
CA THR A 381 22.08 5.39 43.22
C THR A 381 21.86 4.58 41.93
N LEU A 382 22.63 3.51 41.74
CA LEU A 382 22.45 2.55 40.66
C LEU A 382 21.08 1.89 40.72
N ILE A 383 20.65 1.39 41.88
CA ILE A 383 19.34 0.73 42.03
C ILE A 383 18.20 1.69 41.68
N LYS A 384 18.23 2.94 42.15
CA LYS A 384 17.22 3.96 41.78
C LYS A 384 17.16 4.16 40.26
N THR A 385 18.31 4.21 39.61
CA THR A 385 18.42 4.38 38.16
C THR A 385 17.99 3.11 37.40
N LEU A 386 18.28 1.94 37.95
CA LEU A 386 17.89 0.64 37.38
C LEU A 386 16.39 0.44 37.45
N LEU A 387 15.70 0.82 38.54
CA LEU A 387 14.23 0.71 38.63
C LEU A 387 13.54 1.42 37.44
N ARG A 388 14.06 2.57 37.03
CA ARG A 388 13.60 3.27 35.82
C ARG A 388 13.80 2.43 34.57
N LYS A 389 15.00 1.85 34.38
CA LYS A 389 15.28 0.97 33.23
C LYS A 389 14.42 -0.30 33.26
N LEU A 390 14.15 -0.87 34.43
CA LEU A 390 13.38 -2.10 34.60
C LEU A 390 11.88 -1.91 34.31
N ALA A 391 11.37 -0.68 34.29
CA ALA A 391 10.01 -0.35 33.87
C ALA A 391 9.87 -0.19 32.33
N THR A 392 10.98 -0.02 31.60
CA THR A 392 10.98 0.18 30.14
C THR A 392 10.46 -0.98 29.28
N PRO A 393 10.57 -2.28 29.67
CA PRO A 393 10.19 -3.36 28.77
C PRO A 393 8.74 -3.31 28.28
N ILE A 394 7.79 -2.82 29.09
CA ILE A 394 6.39 -2.67 28.65
C ILE A 394 6.29 -1.69 27.49
N ALA A 395 6.97 -0.55 27.59
CA ALA A 395 6.99 0.46 26.53
C ALA A 395 7.77 0.01 25.30
N ARG A 396 8.86 -0.76 25.49
CA ARG A 396 9.58 -1.40 24.38
C ARG A 396 8.65 -2.34 23.62
N GLY A 397 7.87 -3.17 24.31
CA GLY A 397 6.87 -4.05 23.70
C GLY A 397 5.78 -3.28 22.94
N MET A 398 5.34 -2.13 23.46
CA MET A 398 4.43 -1.23 22.73
C MET A 398 5.08 -0.70 21.44
N PHE A 399 6.35 -0.29 21.50
CA PHE A 399 7.08 0.27 20.37
C PHE A 399 7.40 -0.76 19.28
N THR A 400 7.91 -1.93 19.66
CA THR A 400 8.32 -2.99 18.72
C THR A 400 7.18 -3.92 18.33
N LEU A 401 5.93 -3.59 18.65
CA LEU A 401 4.78 -4.47 18.43
C LEU A 401 4.72 -4.93 16.96
N ARG A 402 4.80 -6.26 16.77
CA ARG A 402 4.62 -6.97 15.49
C ARG A 402 5.54 -6.50 14.35
N SER A 403 6.77 -6.09 14.67
CA SER A 403 7.77 -5.64 13.70
C SER A 403 8.61 -6.74 13.06
N VAL A 404 8.78 -7.90 13.71
CA VAL A 404 9.72 -8.98 13.33
C VAL A 404 8.97 -10.15 12.71
N HIS A 405 9.53 -10.70 11.62
CA HIS A 405 9.11 -11.97 11.04
C HIS A 405 10.18 -13.03 11.37
N PRO A 406 9.96 -13.93 12.35
CA PRO A 406 10.98 -14.87 12.77
C PRO A 406 11.22 -15.94 11.71
N GLY A 407 12.49 -16.18 11.35
CA GLY A 407 12.86 -17.34 10.56
C GLY A 407 12.64 -18.64 11.34
N CYS A 408 12.36 -19.74 10.63
CA CYS A 408 12.08 -21.03 11.28
C CYS A 408 13.26 -21.59 12.11
N THR A 409 14.50 -21.27 11.72
CA THR A 409 15.71 -21.76 12.40
C THR A 409 16.30 -20.73 13.37
N GLU A 410 15.81 -19.50 13.35
CA GLU A 410 16.39 -18.40 14.13
C GLU A 410 15.90 -18.41 15.58
N HIS A 411 16.82 -18.12 16.49
CA HIS A 411 16.48 -17.89 17.88
C HIS A 411 15.95 -16.47 18.06
N LEU A 412 14.82 -16.30 18.74
CA LEU A 412 14.34 -14.99 19.13
C LEU A 412 15.31 -14.39 20.17
N ALA A 413 16.02 -13.33 19.79
CA ALA A 413 16.93 -12.64 20.69
C ALA A 413 16.16 -11.81 21.74
N ILE A 414 16.04 -12.35 22.95
CA ILE A 414 15.52 -11.59 24.11
C ILE A 414 16.64 -10.63 24.59
N PRO A 415 16.43 -9.30 24.59
CA PRO A 415 17.46 -8.36 24.99
C PRO A 415 17.84 -8.52 26.46
N LYS A 416 19.14 -8.57 26.77
CA LYS A 416 19.61 -8.72 28.15
C LYS A 416 19.39 -7.44 28.96
N LEU A 417 18.93 -7.57 30.19
CA LEU A 417 18.83 -6.46 31.13
C LEU A 417 20.21 -6.17 31.76
N CYS A 418 20.85 -5.03 31.45
CA CYS A 418 22.11 -4.66 32.12
C CYS A 418 21.86 -4.14 33.53
N LEU A 419 22.47 -4.83 34.50
CA LEU A 419 22.40 -4.55 35.94
C LEU A 419 23.64 -3.77 36.43
N CYS A 420 24.25 -3.05 35.49
CA CYS A 420 25.55 -2.43 35.60
C CYS A 420 25.43 -0.90 35.50
N GLY A 421 26.20 -0.19 36.32
CA GLY A 421 26.39 1.26 36.26
C GLY A 421 27.83 1.61 35.92
N VAL A 422 28.04 2.74 35.27
CA VAL A 422 29.36 3.33 35.02
C VAL A 422 29.38 4.72 35.63
N VAL A 423 30.29 4.95 36.56
CA VAL A 423 30.51 6.27 37.17
C VAL A 423 31.44 7.08 36.27
N LEU A 424 30.93 8.16 35.69
CA LEU A 424 31.70 9.05 34.82
C LEU A 424 32.35 10.18 35.65
N PRO A 425 33.53 10.71 35.26
CA PRO A 425 34.37 10.32 34.13
C PRO A 425 35.33 9.14 34.40
N LYS A 426 35.36 8.58 35.62
CA LYS A 426 36.32 7.55 36.05
C LYS A 426 36.12 6.17 35.39
N ASN A 427 35.04 5.97 34.65
CA ASN A 427 34.63 4.69 34.06
C ASN A 427 34.59 3.52 35.06
N LEU A 428 34.35 3.82 36.35
CA LEU A 428 34.24 2.79 37.38
C LEU A 428 32.93 2.02 37.17
N LEU A 429 33.05 0.70 36.97
CA LEU A 429 31.90 -0.17 36.80
C LEU A 429 31.37 -0.63 38.16
N VAL A 430 30.09 -0.36 38.42
CA VAL A 430 29.38 -0.72 39.64
C VAL A 430 28.33 -1.76 39.29
N HIS A 431 28.31 -2.88 40.02
CA HIS A 431 27.34 -3.95 39.80
C HIS A 431 26.34 -4.02 40.95
N ALA A 432 25.06 -4.20 40.65
CA ALA A 432 24.03 -4.38 41.67
C ALA A 432 23.97 -5.80 42.30
N LYS A 433 25.00 -6.64 42.08
CA LYS A 433 25.02 -8.06 42.47
C LYS A 433 25.15 -8.32 43.99
N ARG A 434 25.54 -7.32 44.77
CA ARG A 434 25.90 -7.49 46.20
C ARG A 434 24.72 -7.44 47.18
N MET A 435 23.49 -7.13 46.72
CA MET A 435 22.31 -7.12 47.58
C MET A 435 21.50 -8.43 47.46
N GLU A 436 21.28 -9.11 48.59
CA GLU A 436 20.46 -10.34 48.71
C GLU A 436 19.03 -10.18 48.15
N LEU A 437 18.52 -8.95 48.08
CA LEU A 437 17.18 -8.60 47.59
C LEU A 437 17.09 -8.47 46.04
N PHE A 438 18.20 -8.54 45.31
CA PHE A 438 18.21 -8.21 43.88
C PHE A 438 17.53 -9.23 42.95
N PRO A 439 17.65 -10.57 43.15
CA PRO A 439 16.89 -11.55 42.37
C PRO A 439 15.38 -11.33 42.46
N ASN A 440 14.93 -10.84 43.62
CA ASN A 440 13.55 -10.53 43.87
C ASN A 440 13.04 -9.33 43.05
N ILE A 441 13.89 -8.33 42.85
CA ILE A 441 13.55 -7.12 42.07
C ILE A 441 13.32 -7.44 40.59
N LEU A 442 14.06 -8.41 40.05
CA LEU A 442 14.06 -8.74 38.63
C LEU A 442 12.87 -9.58 38.17
N TYR A 443 12.04 -10.09 39.09
CA TYR A 443 10.98 -11.05 38.79
C TYR A 443 9.99 -10.56 37.72
N TRP A 444 9.28 -9.45 37.97
CA TRP A 444 8.36 -8.83 36.99
C TRP A 444 9.06 -8.15 35.80
N PRO A 445 10.17 -7.41 35.97
CA PRO A 445 10.90 -6.86 34.84
C PRO A 445 11.36 -7.89 33.82
N ARG A 446 11.87 -9.07 34.26
CA ARG A 446 12.21 -10.20 33.39
C ARG A 446 10.98 -10.72 32.66
N PHE A 447 9.86 -10.91 33.36
CA PHE A 447 8.60 -11.30 32.73
C PHE A 447 8.19 -10.31 31.62
N HIS A 448 8.14 -9.00 31.90
CA HIS A 448 7.82 -7.99 30.90
C HIS A 448 8.82 -7.91 29.74
N ASN A 449 10.10 -8.20 29.99
CA ASN A 449 11.15 -8.31 28.98
C ASN A 449 10.86 -9.43 27.97
N GLY A 450 10.44 -10.60 28.48
CA GLY A 450 10.00 -11.73 27.67
C GLY A 450 8.73 -11.43 26.87
N VAL A 451 7.73 -10.79 27.49
CA VAL A 451 6.51 -10.36 26.77
C VAL A 451 6.87 -9.42 25.62
N ALA A 452 7.68 -8.40 25.88
CA ALA A 452 8.07 -7.43 24.87
C ALA A 452 8.81 -8.06 23.67
N ALA A 453 9.65 -9.07 23.93
CA ALA A 453 10.31 -9.82 22.86
C ALA A 453 9.31 -10.66 22.05
N ALA A 454 8.37 -11.35 22.69
CA ALA A 454 7.33 -12.11 21.97
C ALA A 454 6.38 -11.21 21.17
N LEU A 455 6.03 -10.04 21.71
CA LEU A 455 5.16 -9.08 21.04
C LEU A 455 5.76 -8.49 19.78
N SER A 456 7.09 -8.55 19.61
CA SER A 456 7.72 -8.10 18.37
C SER A 456 7.41 -9.01 17.18
N ILE A 457 7.03 -10.26 17.42
CA ILE A 457 6.65 -11.20 16.38
C ILE A 457 5.33 -10.77 15.75
N GLN A 458 5.24 -10.84 14.42
CA GLN A 458 3.98 -10.60 13.69
C GLN A 458 2.86 -11.57 14.13
N PRO A 459 1.58 -11.17 14.03
CA PRO A 459 0.50 -12.06 14.41
C PRO A 459 0.40 -13.21 13.41
N LEU A 460 -0.11 -14.34 13.87
CA LEU A 460 -0.36 -15.49 13.04
C LEU A 460 -1.42 -15.15 11.96
N LYS A 461 -1.06 -15.27 10.67
CA LYS A 461 -1.99 -15.08 9.56
C LYS A 461 -2.81 -16.37 9.35
N GLU A 462 -4.12 -16.23 9.14
CA GLU A 462 -4.91 -17.30 8.51
C GLU A 462 -4.79 -17.09 7.00
N THR A 463 -3.71 -17.57 6.40
CA THR A 463 -3.61 -17.57 4.93
C THR A 463 -4.64 -18.55 4.35
N ASP A 464 -5.17 -18.18 3.18
CA ASP A 464 -5.93 -19.10 2.32
C ASP A 464 -5.17 -20.43 2.20
N LYS A 465 -5.91 -21.54 2.22
CA LYS A 465 -5.46 -22.95 2.29
C LYS A 465 -4.35 -23.38 1.31
N ASN A 466 -3.91 -22.50 0.40
CA ASN A 466 -2.99 -22.77 -0.71
C ASN A 466 -1.60 -22.11 -0.56
N ARG A 467 -1.36 -21.29 0.47
CA ARG A 467 0.00 -20.80 0.80
C ARG A 467 0.35 -21.29 2.20
N GLU A 468 1.17 -22.34 2.24
CA GLU A 468 1.74 -22.88 3.48
C GLU A 468 2.53 -21.76 4.18
N ASP A 469 1.93 -21.16 5.22
CA ASP A 469 2.72 -20.40 6.17
C ASP A 469 3.75 -21.37 6.78
N PRO A 470 5.05 -21.01 6.85
CA PRO A 470 6.11 -21.92 7.27
C PRO A 470 6.03 -22.38 8.74
N LEU A 471 5.02 -21.89 9.49
CA LEU A 471 4.69 -22.27 10.86
C LEU A 471 3.46 -23.20 10.91
N ASP A 472 3.62 -24.39 10.35
CA ASP A 472 2.60 -25.45 10.42
C ASP A 472 2.39 -25.93 11.88
N LYS A 473 1.26 -26.59 12.18
CA LYS A 473 0.88 -26.95 13.57
C LYS A 473 1.93 -27.76 14.33
N SER A 474 2.72 -28.59 13.64
CA SER A 474 3.80 -29.41 14.21
C SER A 474 5.08 -28.61 14.51
N PHE A 475 5.23 -27.44 13.90
CA PHE A 475 6.47 -26.66 13.94
C PHE A 475 6.54 -25.73 15.16
N ILE A 476 5.43 -25.15 15.62
CA ILE A 476 5.40 -24.21 16.75
C ILE A 476 5.87 -24.88 18.06
N GLY A 477 5.45 -26.12 18.32
CA GLY A 477 5.91 -26.90 19.48
C GLY A 477 7.42 -27.11 19.48
N SER A 478 7.99 -27.45 18.32
CA SER A 478 9.42 -27.63 18.12
C SER A 478 10.17 -26.30 18.25
N TRP A 479 9.69 -25.22 17.60
CA TRP A 479 10.28 -23.89 17.66
C TRP A 479 10.29 -23.32 19.08
N LEU A 480 9.20 -23.51 19.84
CA LEU A 480 9.13 -23.15 21.26
C LEU A 480 10.12 -23.94 22.10
N SER A 481 10.26 -25.24 21.82
CA SER A 481 11.24 -26.08 22.52
C SER A 481 12.69 -25.70 22.19
N HIS A 482 12.94 -25.21 20.97
CA HIS A 482 14.24 -24.73 20.53
C HIS A 482 14.55 -23.32 21.06
N ASN A 483 13.54 -22.47 21.19
CA ASN A 483 13.63 -21.12 21.75
C ASN A 483 13.49 -21.05 23.28
N LEU A 484 13.46 -22.19 23.97
CA LEU A 484 13.52 -22.26 25.43
C LEU A 484 14.79 -21.55 25.90
N PRO A 485 14.69 -20.40 26.59
CA PRO A 485 15.82 -19.85 27.31
C PRO A 485 15.97 -20.66 28.58
N TYR A 486 16.52 -21.88 28.47
CA TYR A 486 17.20 -22.47 29.61
C TYR A 486 18.38 -21.53 29.89
N THR A 487 18.31 -20.79 30.99
CA THR A 487 19.48 -20.11 31.52
C THR A 487 20.50 -21.22 31.82
N LYS A 488 21.48 -21.41 30.92
CA LYS A 488 22.62 -22.31 31.14
C LYS A 488 23.33 -21.99 32.47
N GLU A 489 23.12 -20.79 33.00
CA GLU A 489 23.66 -20.27 34.26
C GLU A 489 22.84 -20.63 35.52
N GLU A 490 21.56 -21.05 35.41
CA GLU A 490 20.66 -21.31 36.56
C GLU A 490 20.14 -22.76 36.58
N GLY A 491 20.98 -23.74 36.22
CA GLY A 491 20.73 -25.16 36.52
C GLY A 491 19.53 -25.82 35.81
N GLY A 492 19.03 -25.24 34.71
CA GLY A 492 17.94 -25.84 33.92
C GLY A 492 16.52 -25.51 34.40
N ASN A 493 16.35 -24.58 35.34
CA ASN A 493 15.03 -24.06 35.72
C ASN A 493 14.49 -23.06 34.69
N LEU A 494 13.16 -22.94 34.56
CA LEU A 494 12.55 -21.96 33.65
C LEU A 494 12.65 -20.55 34.23
N SER A 495 13.03 -19.61 33.38
CA SER A 495 13.12 -18.20 33.76
C SER A 495 11.76 -17.51 33.69
N PRO A 496 11.51 -16.45 34.49
CA PRO A 496 10.32 -15.61 34.36
C PRO A 496 10.17 -14.98 32.96
N GLU A 497 11.29 -14.79 32.24
CA GLU A 497 11.29 -14.32 30.85
C GLU A 497 10.55 -15.29 29.93
N HIS A 498 10.66 -16.60 30.18
CA HIS A 498 9.94 -17.62 29.43
C HIS A 498 8.42 -17.53 29.63
N GLY A 499 7.96 -17.28 30.87
CA GLY A 499 6.53 -17.05 31.13
C GLY A 499 6.00 -15.82 30.40
N GLY A 500 6.81 -14.76 30.33
CA GLY A 500 6.51 -13.58 29.54
C GLY A 500 6.43 -13.86 28.04
N LEU A 501 7.39 -14.63 27.53
CA LEU A 501 7.42 -15.07 26.12
C LEU A 501 6.13 -15.84 25.75
N MET A 502 5.72 -16.79 26.59
CA MET A 502 4.49 -17.56 26.41
C MET A 502 3.26 -16.65 26.35
N PHE A 503 3.15 -15.70 27.28
CA PHE A 503 2.04 -14.78 27.28
C PHE A 503 1.97 -13.92 26.01
N GLY A 504 3.11 -13.36 25.58
CA GLY A 504 3.18 -12.56 24.35
C GLY A 504 2.84 -13.36 23.09
N LEU A 505 3.28 -14.63 22.99
CA LEU A 505 2.89 -15.53 21.90
C LEU A 505 1.39 -15.86 21.92
N GLY A 506 0.80 -15.96 23.11
CA GLY A 506 -0.64 -16.10 23.29
C GLY A 506 -1.42 -14.89 22.77
N LEU A 507 -0.96 -13.68 23.10
CA LEU A 507 -1.52 -12.41 22.59
C LEU A 507 -1.43 -12.29 21.06
N ASN A 508 -0.43 -12.93 20.44
CA ASN A 508 -0.28 -13.02 18.98
C ASN A 508 -1.02 -14.21 18.35
N GLY A 509 -1.71 -15.04 19.14
CA GLY A 509 -2.56 -16.14 18.67
C GLY A 509 -1.83 -17.48 18.43
N TYR A 510 -0.51 -17.56 18.67
CA TYR A 510 0.28 -18.76 18.40
C TYR A 510 -0.06 -19.93 19.33
N LEU A 511 -0.37 -19.65 20.59
CA LEU A 511 -0.65 -20.70 21.58
C LEU A 511 -1.91 -21.52 21.24
N ARG A 512 -2.85 -20.99 20.45
CA ARG A 512 -4.05 -21.73 20.01
C ARG A 512 -3.72 -23.00 19.21
N ARG A 513 -2.55 -23.06 18.57
CA ARG A 513 -2.11 -24.20 17.74
C ARG A 513 -1.46 -25.33 18.54
N LEU A 514 -1.16 -25.13 19.83
CA LEU A 514 -0.53 -26.15 20.67
C LEU A 514 -1.47 -27.30 21.02
N SER A 515 -0.88 -28.47 21.17
CA SER A 515 -1.56 -29.71 21.57
C SER A 515 -1.68 -29.81 23.10
N LEU A 516 -2.67 -30.59 23.56
CA LEU A 516 -2.92 -30.77 25.00
C LEU A 516 -1.69 -31.29 25.79
N PRO A 517 -0.90 -32.28 25.29
CA PRO A 517 0.31 -32.73 25.98
C PRO A 517 1.36 -31.62 26.16
N GLU A 518 1.46 -30.69 25.22
CA GLU A 518 2.40 -29.57 25.31
C GLU A 518 1.99 -28.59 26.40
N TYR A 519 0.69 -28.31 26.58
CA TYR A 519 0.21 -27.54 27.72
C TYR A 519 0.59 -28.21 29.05
N HIS A 520 0.36 -29.53 29.16
CA HIS A 520 0.68 -30.27 30.37
C HIS A 520 2.18 -30.27 30.68
N LYS A 521 3.05 -30.33 29.66
CA LYS A 521 4.51 -30.27 29.83
C LYS A 521 4.94 -29.03 30.62
N TYR A 522 4.35 -27.87 30.34
CA TYR A 522 4.69 -26.62 31.03
C TYR A 522 3.98 -26.49 32.38
N LEU A 523 2.74 -26.97 32.51
CA LEU A 523 2.00 -26.90 33.77
C LEU A 523 2.60 -27.79 34.87
N ILE A 524 3.24 -28.92 34.52
CA ILE A 524 3.92 -29.81 35.48
C ILE A 524 5.13 -29.13 36.14
N GLN A 525 5.74 -28.13 35.50
CA GLN A 525 6.92 -27.45 36.01
C GLN A 525 6.60 -26.49 37.16
N CYS A 526 5.31 -26.17 37.38
CA CYS A 526 4.78 -25.40 38.51
C CYS A 526 5.44 -24.02 38.77
N ASP A 527 6.15 -23.44 37.81
CA ASP A 527 6.63 -22.06 37.95
C ASP A 527 5.44 -21.08 37.86
N PRO A 528 5.28 -20.14 38.80
CA PRO A 528 4.12 -19.25 38.85
C PRO A 528 4.01 -18.31 37.65
N MET A 529 5.13 -17.82 37.13
CA MET A 529 5.17 -16.88 36.00
C MET A 529 4.92 -17.60 34.68
N VAL A 530 5.53 -18.77 34.49
CA VAL A 530 5.29 -19.60 33.30
C VAL A 530 3.84 -20.05 33.26
N THR A 531 3.31 -20.54 34.38
CA THR A 531 1.91 -20.98 34.49
C THR A 531 0.96 -19.81 34.23
N SER A 532 1.15 -18.66 34.88
CA SER A 532 0.31 -17.47 34.68
C SER A 532 0.35 -16.98 33.23
N GLY A 533 1.55 -16.91 32.62
CA GLY A 533 1.71 -16.49 31.23
C GLY A 533 1.08 -17.44 30.23
N LEU A 534 1.17 -18.76 30.47
CA LEU A 534 0.54 -19.79 29.64
C LEU A 534 -0.99 -19.73 29.74
N LEU A 535 -1.56 -19.74 30.95
CA LEU A 535 -3.01 -19.76 31.16
C LEU A 535 -3.69 -18.54 30.54
N LEU A 536 -3.12 -17.34 30.78
CA LEU A 536 -3.66 -16.10 30.22
C LEU A 536 -3.40 -16.01 28.71
N GLY A 537 -2.24 -16.46 28.24
CA GLY A 537 -1.90 -16.47 26.81
C GLY A 537 -2.84 -17.36 26.00
N ILE A 538 -3.19 -18.56 26.49
CA ILE A 538 -4.15 -19.45 25.84
C ILE A 538 -5.54 -18.78 25.77
N ALA A 539 -6.01 -18.20 26.88
CA ALA A 539 -7.29 -17.50 26.91
C ALA A 539 -7.31 -16.27 25.99
N ALA A 540 -6.20 -15.53 25.90
CA ALA A 540 -6.05 -14.38 25.01
C ALA A 540 -6.05 -14.76 23.51
N GLY A 541 -5.60 -15.97 23.16
CA GLY A 541 -5.73 -16.48 21.78
C GLY A 541 -7.14 -16.99 21.44
N MET A 542 -8.02 -17.15 22.44
CA MET A 542 -9.33 -17.80 22.34
C MET A 542 -10.48 -16.94 22.90
N VAL A 543 -10.32 -15.61 22.90
CA VAL A 543 -11.28 -14.67 23.50
C VAL A 543 -12.70 -14.91 22.99
N GLY A 544 -13.66 -15.03 23.91
CA GLY A 544 -15.08 -15.19 23.61
C GLY A 544 -15.50 -16.54 23.00
N THR A 545 -14.61 -17.51 22.84
CA THR A 545 -14.93 -18.81 22.23
C THR A 545 -15.64 -19.78 23.19
N CYS A 546 -15.47 -19.62 24.51
CA CYS A 546 -15.96 -20.56 25.53
C CYS A 546 -15.55 -22.04 25.31
N ASP A 547 -14.37 -22.31 24.76
CA ASP A 547 -13.93 -23.68 24.48
C ASP A 547 -13.81 -24.53 25.76
N LEU A 548 -14.62 -25.59 25.84
CA LEU A 548 -14.66 -26.53 26.96
C LEU A 548 -13.31 -27.25 27.19
N LYS A 549 -12.50 -27.45 26.15
CA LYS A 549 -11.18 -28.07 26.28
C LYS A 549 -10.24 -27.20 27.09
N ILE A 550 -10.19 -25.91 26.76
CA ILE A 550 -9.36 -24.93 27.48
C ILE A 550 -9.93 -24.66 28.88
N MET A 551 -11.26 -24.61 29.02
CA MET A 551 -11.89 -24.51 30.35
C MET A 551 -11.46 -25.66 31.28
N LYS A 552 -11.29 -26.89 30.78
CA LYS A 552 -10.77 -28.02 31.57
C LYS A 552 -9.30 -27.84 31.97
N VAL A 553 -8.49 -27.18 31.15
CA VAL A 553 -7.09 -26.85 31.49
C VAL A 553 -7.05 -25.75 32.57
N LEU A 554 -7.97 -24.79 32.53
CA LEU A 554 -8.06 -23.71 33.52
C LEU A 554 -8.67 -24.15 34.85
N ALA A 555 -9.61 -25.10 34.83
CA ALA A 555 -10.43 -25.48 35.99
C ALA A 555 -9.63 -25.82 37.27
N PRO A 556 -8.51 -26.57 37.23
CA PRO A 556 -7.72 -26.88 38.44
C PRO A 556 -7.16 -25.64 39.14
N HIS A 557 -6.97 -24.54 38.41
CA HIS A 557 -6.40 -23.30 38.91
C HIS A 557 -7.46 -22.31 39.41
N VAL A 558 -8.75 -22.61 39.24
CA VAL A 558 -9.87 -21.72 39.58
C VAL A 558 -10.66 -22.28 40.77
N PRO A 559 -10.67 -21.62 41.93
CA PRO A 559 -11.19 -22.18 43.19
C PRO A 559 -12.62 -22.74 43.14
N PHE A 560 -13.52 -22.13 42.36
CA PHE A 560 -14.93 -22.54 42.28
C PHE A 560 -15.23 -23.54 41.14
N LEU A 561 -14.27 -23.81 40.26
CA LEU A 561 -14.39 -24.82 39.21
C LEU A 561 -13.76 -26.15 39.61
N THR A 562 -12.84 -26.13 40.59
CA THR A 562 -12.27 -27.34 41.17
C THR A 562 -13.34 -28.09 41.97
N PRO A 563 -13.58 -29.39 41.70
CA PRO A 563 -14.51 -30.17 42.49
C PRO A 563 -14.03 -30.23 43.95
N PRO A 564 -14.93 -30.16 44.95
CA PRO A 564 -14.57 -30.22 46.36
C PRO A 564 -13.96 -31.59 46.66
N THR A 565 -12.64 -31.65 46.68
CA THR A 565 -11.84 -32.86 46.91
C THR A 565 -11.08 -32.67 48.22
N LEU A 566 -10.80 -33.74 48.98
CA LEU A 566 -10.11 -33.67 50.29
C LEU A 566 -8.65 -33.15 50.22
N LEU A 567 -8.12 -32.90 49.02
CA LEU A 567 -6.78 -32.37 48.80
C LEU A 567 -6.88 -30.85 48.60
N ASP A 568 -6.46 -30.09 49.61
CA ASP A 568 -6.28 -28.64 49.47
C ASP A 568 -5.07 -28.39 48.55
N LEU A 569 -5.35 -28.04 47.28
CA LEU A 569 -4.31 -27.63 46.33
C LEU A 569 -3.81 -26.23 46.71
N CYS A 570 -2.60 -26.15 47.28
CA CYS A 570 -1.91 -24.88 47.55
C CYS A 570 -1.45 -24.24 46.23
N ILE A 571 -2.29 -23.42 45.61
CA ILE A 571 -1.98 -22.70 44.37
C ILE A 571 -1.58 -21.26 44.73
N GLU A 572 -0.54 -20.74 44.10
CA GLU A 572 -0.10 -19.36 44.32
C GLU A 572 -1.19 -18.33 43.93
N PRO A 573 -1.38 -17.24 44.71
CA PRO A 573 -2.39 -16.21 44.44
C PRO A 573 -2.30 -15.59 43.04
N THR A 574 -1.08 -15.39 42.52
CA THR A 574 -0.83 -14.85 41.18
C THR A 574 -1.46 -15.73 40.10
N ILE A 575 -1.30 -17.05 40.23
CA ILE A 575 -1.84 -18.04 39.28
C ILE A 575 -3.37 -18.03 39.34
N GLN A 576 -3.95 -18.03 40.54
CA GLN A 576 -5.40 -18.03 40.72
C GLN A 576 -6.04 -16.75 40.19
N THR A 577 -5.45 -15.60 40.48
CA THR A 577 -5.88 -14.30 39.94
C THR A 577 -5.87 -14.34 38.41
N THR A 578 -4.79 -14.84 37.83
CA THR A 578 -4.63 -14.95 36.38
C THR A 578 -5.61 -15.94 35.75
N ALA A 579 -5.84 -17.10 36.38
CA ALA A 579 -6.75 -18.13 35.91
C ALA A 579 -8.22 -17.66 35.93
N VAL A 580 -8.63 -16.94 36.98
CA VAL A 580 -9.96 -16.31 37.07
C VAL A 580 -10.16 -15.31 35.94
N PHE A 581 -9.18 -14.45 35.67
CA PHE A 581 -9.24 -13.52 34.56
C PHE A 581 -9.30 -14.25 33.21
N ALA A 582 -8.48 -15.29 33.04
CA ALA A 582 -8.44 -16.11 31.82
C ALA A 582 -9.79 -16.76 31.52
N VAL A 583 -10.52 -17.26 32.52
CA VAL A 583 -11.90 -17.74 32.35
C VAL A 583 -12.83 -16.60 31.91
N GLY A 584 -12.72 -15.42 32.52
CA GLY A 584 -13.50 -14.24 32.12
C GLY A 584 -13.27 -13.83 30.67
N LEU A 585 -12.02 -13.87 30.21
CA LEU A 585 -11.61 -13.54 28.85
C LEU A 585 -12.05 -14.60 27.82
N LEU A 586 -11.91 -15.88 28.16
CA LEU A 586 -12.37 -17.00 27.33
C LEU A 586 -13.90 -16.99 27.15
N CYS A 587 -14.62 -16.62 28.21
CA CYS A 587 -16.09 -16.54 28.22
C CYS A 587 -16.62 -15.11 27.98
N ALA A 588 -15.82 -14.22 27.40
CA ALA A 588 -16.21 -12.85 27.12
C ALA A 588 -17.51 -12.79 26.29
N GLN A 589 -18.42 -11.87 26.65
CA GLN A 589 -19.75 -11.69 26.05
C GLN A 589 -20.68 -12.92 26.09
N SER A 590 -20.36 -14.02 26.78
CA SER A 590 -21.25 -15.19 26.86
C SER A 590 -22.54 -14.95 27.66
N ALA A 591 -22.49 -14.03 28.63
CA ALA A 591 -23.55 -13.77 29.61
C ALA A 591 -24.01 -15.03 30.38
N ASP A 592 -23.08 -15.93 30.72
CA ASP A 592 -23.38 -17.10 31.55
C ASP A 592 -23.64 -16.70 33.02
N LEU A 593 -24.87 -16.96 33.47
CA LEU A 593 -25.31 -16.66 34.83
C LEU A 593 -24.46 -17.37 35.88
N LYS A 594 -24.09 -18.63 35.65
CA LYS A 594 -23.40 -19.46 36.66
C LYS A 594 -22.02 -18.91 36.96
N LEU A 595 -21.26 -18.58 35.91
CA LEU A 595 -19.95 -17.95 36.06
C LEU A 595 -20.08 -16.58 36.75
N CYS A 596 -21.05 -15.75 36.33
CA CYS A 596 -21.34 -14.47 36.96
C CYS A 596 -21.66 -14.60 38.46
N THR A 597 -22.49 -15.57 38.86
CA THR A 597 -22.81 -15.82 40.28
C THR A 597 -21.57 -16.24 41.06
N CYS A 598 -20.75 -17.15 40.51
CA CYS A 598 -19.53 -17.61 41.14
C CYS A 598 -18.51 -16.47 41.33
N PHE A 599 -18.31 -15.62 40.33
CA PHE A 599 -17.41 -14.46 40.46
C PHE A 599 -17.87 -13.50 41.55
N LEU A 600 -19.18 -13.23 41.65
CA LEU A 600 -19.72 -12.38 42.72
C LEU A 600 -19.53 -13.01 44.10
N GLU A 601 -19.68 -14.33 44.24
CA GLU A 601 -19.40 -15.02 45.50
C GLU A 601 -17.92 -14.93 45.90
N GLN A 602 -17.00 -15.01 44.94
CA GLN A 602 -15.56 -14.85 45.20
C GLN A 602 -15.19 -13.41 45.62
N ILE A 603 -15.91 -12.39 45.13
CA ILE A 603 -15.73 -11.00 45.60
C ILE A 603 -16.16 -10.85 47.06
N GLU A 604 -17.23 -11.55 47.47
CA GLU A 604 -17.75 -11.47 48.85
C GLU A 604 -16.86 -12.16 49.88
N ASN A 605 -16.40 -13.37 49.56
CA ASN A 605 -15.62 -14.21 50.45
C ASN A 605 -14.59 -15.02 49.65
N PRO A 606 -13.37 -14.50 49.46
CA PRO A 606 -12.28 -15.27 48.87
C PRO A 606 -11.72 -16.22 49.95
N SER A 607 -12.26 -17.44 50.00
CA SER A 607 -12.02 -18.44 51.07
C SER A 607 -10.54 -18.76 51.32
N TRP A 608 -9.68 -18.62 50.31
CA TRP A 608 -8.23 -18.85 50.41
C TRP A 608 -7.44 -17.54 50.65
N ALA A 609 -7.84 -16.41 50.05
CA ALA A 609 -7.13 -15.13 50.21
C ALA A 609 -7.29 -14.54 51.63
N ALA A 610 -8.30 -14.99 52.37
CA ALA A 610 -8.49 -14.64 53.78
C ALA A 610 -7.61 -15.46 54.75
N ARG A 611 -7.05 -16.60 54.33
CA ARG A 611 -6.27 -17.52 55.17
C ARG A 611 -4.75 -17.25 55.12
N ASP A 612 -4.15 -17.22 53.93
CA ASP A 612 -2.67 -17.22 53.80
C ASP A 612 -2.05 -15.93 53.23
N ASN A 613 -2.75 -15.21 52.33
CA ASN A 613 -2.18 -14.06 51.60
C ASN A 613 -3.15 -12.85 51.53
N VAL A 614 -3.34 -12.19 52.68
CA VAL A 614 -4.25 -11.03 52.84
C VAL A 614 -3.90 -9.85 51.94
N SER A 615 -2.61 -9.67 51.61
CA SER A 615 -2.11 -8.50 50.88
C SER A 615 -2.64 -8.38 49.44
N GLU A 616 -2.92 -9.49 48.76
CA GLU A 616 -3.34 -9.50 47.34
C GLU A 616 -4.86 -9.63 47.16
N ARG A 617 -5.60 -9.62 48.27
CA ARG A 617 -7.06 -9.78 48.29
C ARG A 617 -7.79 -8.75 47.41
N GLU A 618 -7.36 -7.49 47.42
CA GLU A 618 -7.98 -6.42 46.63
C GLU A 618 -7.79 -6.66 45.13
N GLY A 619 -6.59 -7.08 44.70
CA GLY A 619 -6.25 -7.38 43.31
C GLY A 619 -7.00 -8.60 42.78
N TYR A 620 -7.18 -9.63 43.61
CA TYR A 620 -8.01 -10.78 43.27
C TYR A 620 -9.49 -10.38 43.10
N ALA A 621 -10.05 -9.65 44.07
CA ALA A 621 -11.43 -9.19 44.02
C ALA A 621 -11.69 -8.30 42.78
N LEU A 622 -10.76 -7.39 42.47
CA LEU A 622 -10.82 -6.56 41.25
C LEU A 622 -10.86 -7.44 40.01
N THR A 623 -10.01 -8.46 39.96
CA THR A 623 -9.92 -9.38 38.83
C THR A 623 -11.21 -10.18 38.64
N CYS A 624 -11.86 -10.63 39.72
CA CYS A 624 -13.19 -11.22 39.65
C CYS A 624 -14.24 -10.24 39.09
N GLY A 625 -14.18 -8.96 39.48
CA GLY A 625 -15.07 -7.92 38.96
C GLY A 625 -14.86 -7.63 37.47
N LEU A 626 -13.60 -7.58 37.03
CA LEU A 626 -13.23 -7.46 35.63
C LEU A 626 -13.66 -8.70 34.81
N ALA A 627 -13.44 -9.91 35.33
CA ALA A 627 -13.86 -11.16 34.70
C ALA A 627 -15.39 -11.23 34.56
N PHE A 628 -16.13 -10.84 35.60
CA PHE A 628 -17.58 -10.68 35.53
C PHE A 628 -17.98 -9.69 34.43
N GLY A 629 -17.33 -8.52 34.40
CA GLY A 629 -17.57 -7.47 33.42
C GLY A 629 -17.31 -7.93 31.99
N LEU A 630 -16.28 -8.76 31.76
CA LEU A 630 -15.98 -9.36 30.46
C LEU A 630 -17.05 -10.38 30.03
N VAL A 631 -17.48 -11.26 30.93
CA VAL A 631 -18.54 -12.25 30.64
C VAL A 631 -19.87 -11.59 30.30
N ALA A 632 -20.23 -10.52 31.02
CA ALA A 632 -21.49 -9.78 30.84
C ALA A 632 -21.37 -8.58 29.90
N LEU A 633 -20.24 -8.38 29.24
CA LEU A 633 -19.87 -7.17 28.50
C LEU A 633 -20.95 -6.75 27.48
N GLY A 634 -21.48 -5.53 27.65
CA GLY A 634 -22.54 -4.96 26.81
C GLY A 634 -23.88 -5.72 26.82
N ARG A 635 -24.02 -6.79 27.63
CA ARG A 635 -25.17 -7.70 27.67
C ARG A 635 -25.91 -7.69 29.00
N GLY A 636 -25.71 -6.66 29.81
CA GLY A 636 -26.33 -6.51 31.13
C GLY A 636 -27.85 -6.68 31.11
N ARG A 637 -28.56 -6.08 30.13
CA ARG A 637 -30.01 -6.26 29.99
C ARG A 637 -30.40 -7.74 29.92
N LYS A 638 -29.72 -8.54 29.10
CA LYS A 638 -29.99 -9.98 28.98
C LYS A 638 -29.74 -10.74 30.28
N LEU A 639 -28.71 -10.34 31.04
CA LEU A 639 -28.33 -10.99 32.29
C LEU A 639 -29.34 -10.71 33.42
N PHE A 640 -29.77 -9.44 33.55
CA PHE A 640 -30.57 -8.96 34.68
C PHE A 640 -32.08 -8.91 34.42
N SER A 641 -32.56 -8.88 33.17
CA SER A 641 -34.00 -8.75 32.86
C SER A 641 -34.84 -10.00 33.12
N LEU A 642 -34.23 -11.17 33.38
CA LEU A 642 -34.99 -12.40 33.67
C LEU A 642 -35.55 -12.38 35.09
N PRO A 643 -36.85 -12.70 35.29
CA PRO A 643 -37.48 -12.69 36.60
C PRO A 643 -36.76 -13.63 37.56
N GLY A 644 -36.45 -13.14 38.76
CA GLY A 644 -35.67 -13.87 39.77
C GLY A 644 -34.16 -13.62 39.75
N ARG A 645 -33.62 -12.78 38.85
CA ARG A 645 -32.19 -12.42 38.80
C ARG A 645 -31.84 -11.02 39.34
N ASN A 646 -32.84 -10.25 39.78
CA ASN A 646 -32.67 -8.93 40.40
C ASN A 646 -31.80 -8.97 41.67
N PHE A 647 -31.68 -10.12 42.33
CA PHE A 647 -30.81 -10.29 43.49
C PHE A 647 -29.33 -10.05 43.15
N LEU A 648 -28.89 -10.32 41.92
CA LEU A 648 -27.49 -10.08 41.52
C LEU A 648 -27.20 -8.58 41.42
N LEU A 649 -28.13 -7.82 40.84
CA LEU A 649 -28.00 -6.36 40.74
C LEU A 649 -28.00 -5.73 42.13
N ASP A 650 -28.96 -6.10 42.97
CA ASP A 650 -29.07 -5.64 44.36
C ASP A 650 -27.81 -6.00 45.18
N LYS A 651 -27.26 -7.21 44.97
CA LYS A 651 -25.97 -7.62 45.55
C LYS A 651 -24.81 -6.72 45.10
N ILE A 652 -24.69 -6.42 43.81
CA ILE A 652 -23.67 -5.50 43.28
C ILE A 652 -23.84 -4.10 43.86
N VAL A 653 -25.06 -3.57 43.90
CA VAL A 653 -25.34 -2.23 44.44
C VAL A 653 -24.96 -2.13 45.92
N ARG A 654 -25.24 -3.18 46.72
CA ARG A 654 -24.81 -3.25 48.13
C ARG A 654 -23.30 -3.36 48.31
N MET A 655 -22.59 -4.00 47.37
CA MET A 655 -21.11 -4.01 47.37
C MET A 655 -20.53 -2.62 47.05
N ILE A 656 -21.21 -1.82 46.22
CA ILE A 656 -20.77 -0.47 45.83
C ILE A 656 -21.01 0.56 46.94
N HIS A 657 -22.19 0.54 47.56
CA HIS A 657 -22.63 1.56 48.53
C HIS A 657 -22.40 1.14 49.98
N GLY A 658 -22.13 -0.15 50.23
CA GLY A 658 -22.21 -0.74 51.55
C GLY A 658 -23.62 -1.23 51.85
N GLY A 659 -23.73 -2.28 52.65
CA GLY A 659 -24.99 -2.92 53.00
C GLY A 659 -24.77 -4.16 53.86
N ARG A 660 -25.84 -4.66 54.49
CA ARG A 660 -25.78 -5.88 55.30
C ARG A 660 -25.74 -7.11 54.39
N SER A 661 -24.87 -8.06 54.72
CA SER A 661 -24.81 -9.36 54.06
C SER A 661 -25.41 -10.43 54.97
N THR A 662 -26.52 -11.04 54.56
CA THR A 662 -27.20 -12.11 55.32
C THR A 662 -26.30 -13.35 55.52
N ARG A 663 -25.38 -13.61 54.60
CA ARG A 663 -24.41 -14.72 54.67
C ARG A 663 -23.30 -14.45 55.69
N LYS A 664 -22.77 -13.22 55.77
CA LYS A 664 -21.74 -12.85 56.77
C LYS A 664 -22.28 -12.88 58.20
N GLU A 665 -23.56 -12.58 58.38
CA GLU A 665 -24.24 -12.73 59.68
C GLU A 665 -24.26 -14.19 60.16
N GLN A 666 -24.38 -15.17 59.25
CA GLN A 666 -24.37 -16.60 59.59
C GLN A 666 -22.95 -17.15 59.80
N GLN A 667 -21.96 -16.69 59.02
CA GLN A 667 -20.56 -17.16 59.10
C GLN A 667 -19.78 -16.59 60.30
N MET A 668 -20.16 -15.41 60.81
CA MET A 668 -19.54 -14.82 62.01
C MET A 668 -19.59 -15.73 63.24
N ASN A 669 -20.50 -16.70 63.31
CA ASN A 669 -20.62 -17.61 64.44
C ASN A 669 -19.69 -18.84 64.38
N LYS A 670 -18.92 -19.05 63.29
CA LYS A 670 -18.08 -20.26 63.09
C LYS A 670 -16.60 -20.01 62.76
N GLU A 671 -16.23 -18.87 62.17
CA GLU A 671 -14.90 -18.67 61.55
C GLU A 671 -14.02 -17.61 62.25
N GLN A 672 -14.37 -17.17 63.47
CA GLN A 672 -13.70 -16.03 64.14
C GLN A 672 -12.30 -16.31 64.73
N GLU A 673 -11.84 -17.57 64.78
CA GLU A 673 -10.60 -17.92 65.50
C GLU A 673 -9.34 -18.04 64.60
N GLU A 674 -9.46 -18.08 63.27
CA GLU A 674 -8.30 -18.39 62.38
C GLU A 674 -8.00 -17.35 61.27
N SER A 675 -8.81 -16.29 61.11
CA SER A 675 -8.61 -15.31 60.01
C SER A 675 -7.80 -14.07 60.42
N LEU A 676 -6.79 -13.71 59.62
CA LEU A 676 -5.96 -12.50 59.81
C LEU A 676 -6.73 -11.17 59.61
N VAL A 677 -7.91 -11.20 58.98
CA VAL A 677 -8.75 -10.02 58.71
C VAL A 677 -10.06 -10.11 59.47
N LYS A 678 -10.33 -9.13 60.34
CA LYS A 678 -11.61 -9.02 61.05
C LYS A 678 -12.65 -8.28 60.21
N GLU A 679 -13.51 -9.03 59.54
CA GLU A 679 -14.62 -8.45 58.79
C GLU A 679 -15.85 -8.14 59.64
N SER A 680 -16.62 -7.14 59.21
CA SER A 680 -17.91 -6.79 59.82
C SER A 680 -19.08 -7.50 59.12
N ARG A 681 -20.29 -7.38 59.70
CA ARG A 681 -21.56 -7.81 59.08
C ARG A 681 -21.92 -7.04 57.80
N PHE A 682 -21.25 -5.92 57.57
CA PHE A 682 -21.42 -5.08 56.39
C PHE A 682 -20.37 -5.42 55.32
N TYR A 683 -20.73 -5.22 54.05
CA TYR A 683 -19.76 -5.28 52.96
C TYR A 683 -18.61 -4.30 53.18
N ASN A 684 -17.38 -4.78 53.01
CA ASN A 684 -16.20 -3.93 53.05
C ASN A 684 -16.07 -3.20 51.70
N THR A 685 -16.52 -1.96 51.66
CA THR A 685 -16.50 -1.11 50.45
C THR A 685 -15.08 -0.88 49.94
N HIS A 686 -14.05 -0.92 50.80
CA HIS A 686 -12.66 -0.75 50.35
C HIS A 686 -12.17 -1.85 49.41
N VAL A 687 -12.72 -3.08 49.54
CA VAL A 687 -12.37 -4.23 48.69
C VAL A 687 -13.43 -4.43 47.60
N THR A 688 -14.71 -4.27 47.94
CA THR A 688 -15.83 -4.69 47.09
C THR A 688 -16.37 -3.59 46.16
N ALA A 689 -16.11 -2.31 46.43
CA ALA A 689 -16.66 -1.22 45.62
C ALA A 689 -16.06 -1.15 44.21
N ALA A 690 -14.73 -1.14 44.08
CA ALA A 690 -14.06 -1.06 42.77
C ALA A 690 -14.44 -2.23 41.81
N PRO A 691 -14.41 -3.51 42.25
CA PRO A 691 -14.90 -4.62 41.44
C PRO A 691 -16.38 -4.47 41.05
N GLY A 692 -17.24 -4.06 41.99
CA GLY A 692 -18.67 -3.89 41.74
C GLY A 692 -18.97 -2.78 40.72
N ILE A 693 -18.28 -1.65 40.83
CA ILE A 693 -18.41 -0.51 39.91
C ILE A 693 -18.03 -0.93 38.48
N LEU A 694 -16.87 -1.57 38.30
CA LEU A 694 -16.40 -1.99 36.98
C LEU A 694 -17.26 -3.12 36.40
N ALA A 695 -17.66 -4.09 37.23
CA ALA A 695 -18.59 -5.15 36.83
C ALA A 695 -19.89 -4.56 36.26
N LEU A 696 -20.48 -3.58 36.96
CA LEU A 696 -21.69 -2.91 36.51
C LEU A 696 -21.45 -2.07 35.25
N GLY A 697 -20.40 -1.25 35.23
CA GLY A 697 -20.04 -0.39 34.10
C GLY A 697 -19.80 -1.16 32.81
N MET A 698 -19.03 -2.25 32.87
CA MET A 698 -18.74 -3.10 31.70
C MET A 698 -19.96 -3.91 31.25
N SER A 699 -20.80 -4.36 32.19
CA SER A 699 -22.04 -5.09 31.85
C SER A 699 -23.00 -4.23 31.02
N PHE A 700 -23.07 -2.94 31.31
CA PHE A 700 -23.97 -1.98 30.66
C PHE A 700 -23.26 -1.02 29.69
N LEU A 701 -22.05 -1.36 29.25
CA LEU A 701 -21.29 -0.61 28.26
C LEU A 701 -22.16 -0.27 27.05
N ARG A 702 -22.23 1.02 26.68
CA ARG A 702 -22.98 1.53 25.51
C ARG A 702 -24.49 1.20 25.48
N THR A 703 -25.09 0.89 26.62
CA THR A 703 -26.53 0.57 26.69
C THR A 703 -27.43 1.79 26.83
N ARG A 704 -26.90 2.96 27.22
CA ARG A 704 -27.68 4.19 27.54
C ARG A 704 -28.75 3.97 28.63
N ASP A 705 -28.51 3.05 29.56
CA ASP A 705 -29.46 2.76 30.65
C ASP A 705 -29.32 3.76 31.80
N ALA A 706 -30.14 4.80 31.79
CA ALA A 706 -30.12 5.87 32.80
C ALA A 706 -30.45 5.37 34.21
N ALA A 707 -31.32 4.36 34.36
CA ALA A 707 -31.71 3.84 35.67
C ALA A 707 -30.54 3.18 36.40
N ILE A 708 -29.66 2.53 35.63
CA ILE A 708 -28.48 1.85 36.15
C ILE A 708 -27.34 2.83 36.36
N ALA A 709 -27.18 3.78 35.42
CA ALA A 709 -26.20 4.85 35.53
C ALA A 709 -26.42 5.72 36.78
N GLU A 710 -27.67 5.91 37.23
CA GLU A 710 -27.97 6.69 38.43
C GLU A 710 -27.28 6.15 39.69
N TRP A 711 -27.16 4.82 39.84
CA TRP A 711 -26.46 4.20 40.97
C TRP A 711 -24.94 4.46 40.98
N LEU A 712 -24.38 4.95 39.88
CA LEU A 712 -22.96 5.27 39.75
C LEU A 712 -22.67 6.77 39.86
N LYS A 713 -23.69 7.64 39.88
CA LYS A 713 -23.47 9.08 40.05
C LYS A 713 -22.87 9.39 41.43
N LEU A 714 -22.09 10.46 41.48
CA LEU A 714 -21.59 10.99 42.74
C LEU A 714 -22.74 11.70 43.49
N PRO A 715 -22.88 11.48 44.81
CA PRO A 715 -23.95 12.09 45.59
C PRO A 715 -23.77 13.61 45.68
N HIS A 716 -24.88 14.34 45.72
CA HIS A 716 -24.88 15.79 45.90
C HIS A 716 -24.71 16.23 47.37
N ARG A 717 -24.96 15.33 48.33
CA ARG A 717 -24.80 15.60 49.76
C ARG A 717 -23.33 15.42 50.16
N LEU A 718 -22.81 16.39 50.92
CA LEU A 718 -21.40 16.42 51.32
C LEU A 718 -21.01 15.25 52.25
N GLU A 719 -21.90 14.85 53.17
CA GLU A 719 -21.67 13.74 54.10
C GLU A 719 -21.52 12.41 53.34
N ASP A 720 -22.43 12.14 52.40
CA ASP A 720 -22.38 10.93 51.56
C ASP A 720 -21.14 10.92 50.66
N LEU A 721 -20.67 12.10 50.22
CA LEU A 721 -19.48 12.23 49.40
C LEU A 721 -18.20 11.89 50.18
N GLN A 722 -18.10 12.33 51.44
CA GLN A 722 -16.96 12.02 52.32
C GLN A 722 -16.85 10.52 52.66
N CYS A 723 -17.95 9.77 52.60
CA CYS A 723 -17.92 8.32 52.80
C CYS A 723 -17.35 7.55 51.60
N ILE A 724 -17.18 8.18 50.43
CA ILE A 724 -16.69 7.53 49.22
C ILE A 724 -15.17 7.62 49.15
N ARG A 725 -14.51 6.47 48.98
CA ARG A 725 -13.07 6.42 48.71
C ARG A 725 -12.77 7.12 47.36
N PRO A 726 -11.74 7.99 47.27
CA PRO A 726 -11.50 8.78 46.05
C PRO A 726 -11.26 7.95 44.77
N ASP A 727 -10.60 6.80 44.87
CA ASP A 727 -10.42 5.88 43.73
C ASP A 727 -11.74 5.28 43.23
N ALA A 728 -12.66 4.95 44.13
CA ALA A 728 -14.01 4.51 43.79
C ALA A 728 -14.79 5.64 43.11
N ALA A 729 -14.59 6.92 43.50
CA ALA A 729 -15.20 8.06 42.83
C ALA A 729 -14.75 8.18 41.36
N MET A 730 -13.45 8.01 41.09
CA MET A 730 -12.91 7.97 39.71
C MET A 730 -13.55 6.85 38.88
N LEU A 731 -13.62 5.62 39.43
CA LEU A 731 -14.21 4.48 38.73
C LEU A 731 -15.72 4.63 38.51
N ARG A 732 -16.42 5.31 39.43
CA ARG A 732 -17.84 5.65 39.30
C ARG A 732 -18.09 6.58 38.12
N VAL A 733 -17.34 7.69 38.03
CA VAL A 733 -17.44 8.64 36.91
C VAL A 733 -17.08 7.98 35.58
N LEU A 734 -16.01 7.17 35.57
CA LEU A 734 -15.62 6.37 34.40
C LEU A 734 -16.77 5.44 33.98
N SER A 735 -17.28 4.63 34.90
CA SER A 735 -18.29 3.61 34.60
C SER A 735 -19.65 4.22 34.23
N TYR A 736 -20.03 5.34 34.84
CA TYR A 736 -21.18 6.15 34.42
C TYR A 736 -21.04 6.59 32.95
N SER A 737 -19.87 7.12 32.59
CA SER A 737 -19.58 7.59 31.24
C SER A 737 -19.54 6.44 30.22
N LEU A 738 -19.07 5.25 30.61
CA LEU A 738 -19.09 4.06 29.75
C LEU A 738 -20.51 3.57 29.43
N ILE A 739 -21.45 3.67 30.38
CA ILE A 739 -22.86 3.36 30.15
C ILE A 739 -23.49 4.42 29.24
N MET A 740 -23.20 5.69 29.53
CA MET A 740 -23.69 6.87 28.79
C MET A 740 -22.72 7.30 27.67
N TRP A 741 -22.23 6.31 26.91
CA TRP A 741 -21.13 6.46 25.95
C TRP A 741 -21.32 7.58 24.92
N ASP A 742 -22.55 7.76 24.45
CA ASP A 742 -22.86 8.68 23.35
C ASP A 742 -22.95 10.14 23.76
N ILE A 743 -23.04 10.41 25.06
CA ILE A 743 -23.13 11.78 25.61
C ILE A 743 -21.73 12.33 25.96
N ILE A 744 -20.68 11.53 25.77
CA ILE A 744 -19.30 11.95 26.04
C ILE A 744 -18.91 13.10 25.10
N GLY A 745 -18.77 14.30 25.65
CA GLY A 745 -18.35 15.49 24.92
C GLY A 745 -16.84 15.64 24.78
N SER A 746 -16.40 16.53 23.88
CA SER A 746 -15.00 16.86 23.59
C SER A 746 -14.42 18.01 24.44
N ASP A 747 -15.27 18.61 25.29
CA ASP A 747 -15.02 19.85 26.04
C ASP A 747 -14.86 19.67 27.55
N TYR A 748 -14.19 20.65 28.19
CA TYR A 748 -14.20 20.80 29.65
C TYR A 748 -15.61 21.00 30.24
N ARG A 749 -16.54 21.62 29.49
CA ARG A 749 -17.93 21.82 29.94
C ARG A 749 -18.63 20.50 30.25
N TRP A 750 -18.34 19.45 29.48
CA TRP A 750 -18.88 18.12 29.72
C TRP A 750 -18.33 17.53 31.02
N ILE A 751 -17.03 17.70 31.28
CA ILE A 751 -16.40 17.25 32.53
C ILE A 751 -17.04 17.94 33.73
N ASP A 752 -17.25 19.27 33.67
CA ASP A 752 -17.86 20.04 34.74
C ASP A 752 -19.31 19.59 35.03
N ALA A 753 -20.07 19.21 33.99
CA ALA A 753 -21.44 18.71 34.12
C ALA A 753 -21.55 17.36 34.85
N LEU A 754 -20.48 16.55 34.87
CA LEU A 754 -20.45 15.27 35.59
C LEU A 754 -20.22 15.44 37.10
N LEU A 755 -19.72 16.59 37.53
CA LEU A 755 -19.40 16.85 38.92
C LEU A 755 -20.65 17.24 39.72
N PRO A 756 -20.77 16.83 41.00
CA PRO A 756 -21.85 17.27 41.85
C PRO A 756 -21.71 18.77 42.19
N ILE A 757 -22.84 19.45 42.40
CA ILE A 757 -22.95 20.90 42.68
C ILE A 757 -21.91 21.42 43.70
N PRO A 758 -21.61 20.72 44.82
CA PRO A 758 -20.59 21.20 45.76
C PRO A 758 -19.20 21.31 45.13
N LEU A 759 -18.82 20.39 44.23
CA LEU A 759 -17.52 20.39 43.57
C LEU A 759 -17.47 21.39 42.39
N GLN A 760 -18.59 21.61 41.69
CA GLN A 760 -18.70 22.64 40.64
C GLN A 760 -18.49 24.05 41.21
N ASN A 761 -19.09 24.34 42.38
CA ASN A 761 -19.03 25.66 43.01
C ASN A 761 -17.68 25.95 43.70
N TYR A 762 -16.92 24.91 44.07
CA TYR A 762 -15.61 25.05 44.71
C TYR A 762 -14.58 25.79 43.83
N GLY A 763 -14.74 25.72 42.50
CA GLY A 763 -13.94 26.48 41.54
C GLY A 763 -14.37 27.94 41.37
N ARG A 764 -15.47 28.40 41.97
CA ARG A 764 -15.99 29.78 41.82
C ARG A 764 -16.34 30.35 43.19
N SER A 765 -15.32 30.93 43.84
CA SER A 765 -15.45 31.87 44.96
C SER A 765 -16.55 31.56 45.99
N ILE A 766 -16.31 30.62 46.90
CA ILE A 766 -17.14 30.44 48.10
C ILE A 766 -16.39 31.04 49.31
N PRO A 767 -17.06 31.82 50.18
CA PRO A 767 -16.43 32.45 51.34
C PRO A 767 -15.94 31.43 52.39
N ALA A 768 -14.69 31.58 52.81
CA ALA A 768 -13.93 30.71 53.71
C ALA A 768 -14.61 30.40 55.07
N LYS A 769 -15.59 31.19 55.53
CA LYS A 769 -16.19 31.07 56.88
C LYS A 769 -17.15 29.89 57.08
N LYS A 770 -17.58 29.17 56.04
CA LYS A 770 -18.42 27.96 56.16
C LYS A 770 -17.60 26.65 56.21
N TRP A 771 -16.28 26.75 56.07
CA TRP A 771 -15.39 25.63 55.76
C TRP A 771 -14.61 25.12 56.97
N ASP A 772 -14.62 25.86 58.08
CA ASP A 772 -13.91 25.49 59.32
C ASP A 772 -14.43 24.17 59.94
N ASN A 773 -15.57 23.64 59.47
CA ASN A 773 -16.16 22.37 59.93
C ASN A 773 -16.00 21.20 58.93
N LEU A 774 -15.36 21.38 57.77
CA LEU A 774 -15.25 20.34 56.73
C LEU A 774 -13.81 20.01 56.34
N ASP A 775 -13.55 18.71 56.13
CA ASP A 775 -12.27 18.24 55.62
C ASP A 775 -12.10 18.59 54.13
N GLY A 776 -11.43 19.71 53.87
CA GLY A 776 -11.12 20.19 52.53
C GLY A 776 -10.19 19.26 51.74
N GLU A 777 -9.40 18.41 52.42
CA GLU A 777 -8.51 17.45 51.78
C GLU A 777 -9.30 16.35 51.07
N THR A 778 -10.25 15.70 51.76
CA THR A 778 -11.10 14.66 51.18
C THR A 778 -11.87 15.17 49.96
N LEU A 779 -12.42 16.39 50.03
CA LEU A 779 -13.13 16.99 48.90
C LEU A 779 -12.21 17.30 47.71
N GLY A 780 -11.01 17.82 47.98
CA GLY A 780 -9.99 18.02 46.94
C GLY A 780 -9.58 16.71 46.27
N GLN A 781 -9.41 15.64 47.04
CA GLN A 781 -9.09 14.32 46.50
C GLN A 781 -10.21 13.82 45.58
N ILE A 782 -11.46 13.84 46.03
CA ILE A 782 -12.60 13.38 45.23
C ILE A 782 -12.73 14.19 43.94
N TYR A 783 -12.53 15.51 43.99
CA TYR A 783 -12.51 16.36 42.78
C TYR A 783 -11.43 15.91 41.79
N CYS A 784 -10.17 15.77 42.23
CA CYS A 784 -9.05 15.36 41.37
C CYS A 784 -9.32 13.99 40.70
N TYR A 785 -9.80 13.02 41.48
CA TYR A 785 -10.12 11.68 41.00
C TYR A 785 -11.34 11.65 40.05
N ALA A 786 -12.40 12.42 40.33
CA ALA A 786 -13.58 12.51 39.48
C ALA A 786 -13.24 13.12 38.11
N VAL A 787 -12.49 14.22 38.08
CA VAL A 787 -12.01 14.87 36.84
C VAL A 787 -11.10 13.93 36.05
N SER A 788 -10.21 13.21 36.73
CA SER A 788 -9.33 12.22 36.08
C SER A 788 -10.11 11.04 35.48
N GLY A 789 -11.18 10.58 36.16
CA GLY A 789 -12.09 9.55 35.64
C GLY A 789 -12.84 10.01 34.39
N ALA A 790 -13.29 11.27 34.36
CA ALA A 790 -13.90 11.88 33.19
C ALA A 790 -12.90 12.03 32.03
N ALA A 791 -11.67 12.47 32.31
CA ALA A 791 -10.59 12.57 31.32
C ALA A 791 -10.27 11.19 30.69
N PHE A 792 -10.24 10.14 31.50
CA PHE A 792 -10.01 8.78 31.01
C PHE A 792 -11.18 8.26 30.17
N ALA A 793 -12.43 8.52 30.58
CA ALA A 793 -13.61 8.19 29.76
C ALA A 793 -13.62 8.94 28.41
N MET A 794 -13.28 10.22 28.41
CA MET A 794 -13.12 11.02 27.19
C MET A 794 -12.06 10.41 26.28
N ALA A 795 -10.90 10.03 26.82
CA ALA A 795 -9.86 9.39 26.03
C ALA A 795 -10.28 8.03 25.45
N LEU A 796 -11.05 7.22 26.20
CA LEU A 796 -11.62 5.96 25.71
C LEU A 796 -12.63 6.15 24.57
N ARG A 797 -13.37 7.28 24.53
CA ARG A 797 -14.28 7.59 23.43
C ARG A 797 -13.57 8.04 22.16
N PHE A 798 -12.49 8.81 22.31
CA PHE A 798 -11.73 9.44 21.23
C PHE A 798 -10.37 8.77 20.98
N VAL A 799 -10.27 7.47 21.29
CA VAL A 799 -9.04 6.69 21.16
C VAL A 799 -8.48 6.75 19.75
N SER A 800 -7.21 7.12 19.61
CA SER A 800 -6.50 7.18 18.31
C SER A 800 -7.24 7.98 17.22
N THR A 801 -8.07 8.96 17.60
CA THR A 801 -8.77 9.84 16.65
C THR A 801 -7.95 11.09 16.31
N GLY A 802 -7.03 11.51 17.20
CA GLY A 802 -6.25 12.72 17.02
C GLY A 802 -7.06 14.03 17.09
N CYS A 803 -8.27 14.02 17.67
CA CYS A 803 -9.10 15.23 17.76
C CYS A 803 -8.40 16.36 18.54
N ALA A 804 -8.18 17.49 17.89
CA ALA A 804 -7.41 18.60 18.45
C ALA A 804 -8.07 19.23 19.68
N ARG A 805 -9.41 19.30 19.70
CA ARG A 805 -10.18 19.83 20.83
C ARG A 805 -10.02 18.99 22.09
N VAL A 806 -10.08 17.67 21.96
CA VAL A 806 -9.87 16.72 23.07
C VAL A 806 -8.43 16.82 23.57
N ILE A 807 -7.45 16.85 22.66
CA ILE A 807 -6.03 17.03 22.99
C ILE A 807 -5.83 18.32 23.78
N LYS A 808 -6.42 19.44 23.35
CA LYS A 808 -6.35 20.73 24.05
C LYS A 808 -6.97 20.67 25.45
N THR A 809 -8.14 20.04 25.60
CA THR A 809 -8.80 19.87 26.91
C THR A 809 -7.94 19.03 27.85
N LEU A 810 -7.44 17.87 27.39
CA LEU A 810 -6.58 16.99 28.18
C LEU A 810 -5.23 17.63 28.52
N TRP A 811 -4.65 18.41 27.59
CA TRP A 811 -3.43 19.17 27.82
C TRP A 811 -3.61 20.22 28.92
N ASN A 812 -4.72 20.97 28.89
CA ASN A 812 -5.03 21.94 29.93
C ASN A 812 -5.23 21.26 31.30
N LEU A 813 -5.87 20.09 31.35
CA LEU A 813 -5.97 19.29 32.58
C LEU A 813 -4.60 18.80 33.06
N PHE A 814 -3.73 18.37 32.15
CA PHE A 814 -2.36 17.98 32.49
C PHE A 814 -1.59 19.16 33.09
N ARG A 815 -1.68 20.36 32.50
CA ARG A 815 -1.08 21.58 33.06
C ARG A 815 -1.66 21.93 34.43
N LEU A 816 -2.97 21.78 34.62
CA LEU A 816 -3.63 22.00 35.91
C LEU A 816 -3.07 21.07 37.00
N PHE A 817 -3.04 19.74 36.77
CA PHE A 817 -2.56 18.79 37.78
C PHE A 817 -1.04 18.79 37.95
N PHE A 818 -0.29 18.88 36.85
CA PHE A 818 1.16 18.77 36.87
C PHE A 818 1.84 20.12 37.13
N LEU A 819 1.49 21.19 36.40
CA LEU A 819 2.15 22.50 36.56
C LEU A 819 1.48 23.38 37.61
N LYS A 820 0.26 23.06 38.05
CA LYS A 820 -0.55 23.92 38.93
C LYS A 820 -0.82 25.30 38.31
N GLU A 821 -0.90 25.33 36.98
CA GLU A 821 -1.14 26.54 36.18
C GLU A 821 -2.56 26.50 35.61
N HIS A 822 -3.44 27.39 36.05
CA HIS A 822 -4.78 27.57 35.49
C HIS A 822 -5.34 28.95 35.85
N ASP A 823 -6.23 29.49 35.01
CA ASP A 823 -6.89 30.78 35.26
C ASP A 823 -7.71 30.76 36.57
N ASN A 824 -8.21 29.58 36.91
CA ASN A 824 -8.98 29.33 38.13
C ASN A 824 -8.08 29.01 39.34
N LYS A 825 -7.72 30.03 40.12
CA LYS A 825 -6.92 29.88 41.34
C LYS A 825 -7.57 29.00 42.42
N GLY A 826 -8.90 28.91 42.47
CA GLY A 826 -9.62 28.06 43.42
C GLY A 826 -9.39 26.56 43.17
N ALA A 827 -9.37 26.16 41.89
CA ALA A 827 -9.06 24.78 41.50
C ALA A 827 -7.60 24.40 41.81
N VAL A 828 -6.67 25.34 41.65
CA VAL A 828 -5.25 25.12 42.01
C VAL A 828 -5.09 24.89 43.52
N HIS A 829 -5.75 25.71 44.34
CA HIS A 829 -5.72 25.56 45.79
C HIS A 829 -6.26 24.20 46.26
N LEU A 830 -7.35 23.72 45.64
CA LEU A 830 -7.91 22.39 45.91
C LEU A 830 -6.91 21.26 45.67
N ILE A 831 -6.22 21.32 44.54
CA ILE A 831 -5.22 20.32 44.15
C ILE A 831 -4.07 20.34 45.16
N GLU A 832 -3.63 21.52 45.59
CA GLU A 832 -2.59 21.66 46.62
C GLU A 832 -2.98 21.04 47.96
N ILE A 833 -4.24 21.17 48.38
CA ILE A 833 -4.74 20.56 49.62
C ILE A 833 -4.89 19.04 49.47
N SER A 834 -5.22 18.53 48.27
CA SER A 834 -5.54 17.10 48.03
C SER A 834 -4.38 16.11 48.25
N GLY A 835 -3.16 16.62 48.36
CA GLY A 835 -1.97 15.83 48.67
C GLY A 835 -1.20 15.34 47.44
N ARG A 836 0.12 15.20 47.59
CA ARG A 836 1.07 14.94 46.48
C ARG A 836 0.84 13.62 45.77
N TYR A 837 0.36 12.60 46.48
CA TYR A 837 0.10 11.28 45.90
C TYR A 837 -1.12 11.29 44.97
N THR A 838 -2.15 12.06 45.32
CA THR A 838 -3.34 12.28 44.49
C THR A 838 -2.97 13.01 43.21
N ASP A 839 -2.16 14.07 43.31
CA ASP A 839 -1.62 14.82 42.16
C ASP A 839 -0.88 13.88 41.20
N GLU A 840 -0.03 13.00 41.74
CA GLU A 840 0.76 12.04 40.96
C GLU A 840 -0.12 11.05 40.20
N ILE A 841 -1.10 10.42 40.84
CA ILE A 841 -2.01 9.49 40.16
C ILE A 841 -2.88 10.20 39.13
N CYS A 842 -3.46 11.36 39.47
CA CYS A 842 -4.34 12.10 38.57
C CYS A 842 -3.57 12.58 37.34
N SER A 843 -2.35 13.12 37.53
CA SER A 843 -1.48 13.53 36.43
C SER A 843 -1.06 12.33 35.55
N ALA A 844 -0.79 11.17 36.14
CA ALA A 844 -0.49 9.93 35.45
C ALA A 844 -1.66 9.44 34.58
N VAL A 845 -2.89 9.46 35.10
CA VAL A 845 -4.11 9.05 34.37
C VAL A 845 -4.38 10.01 33.21
N VAL A 846 -4.25 11.32 33.43
CA VAL A 846 -4.42 12.32 32.36
C VAL A 846 -3.33 12.19 31.30
N LEU A 847 -2.08 11.91 31.68
CA LEU A 847 -0.99 11.66 30.73
C LEU A 847 -1.27 10.43 29.85
N LEU A 848 -1.76 9.33 30.44
CA LEU A 848 -2.16 8.15 29.65
C LEU A 848 -3.38 8.43 28.77
N SER A 849 -4.33 9.23 29.27
CA SER A 849 -5.50 9.66 28.51
C SER A 849 -5.09 10.45 27.27
N LEU A 850 -4.13 11.37 27.42
CA LEU A 850 -3.57 12.14 26.32
C LEU A 850 -2.84 11.22 25.31
N ALA A 851 -2.00 10.30 25.81
CA ALA A 851 -1.29 9.34 24.96
C ALA A 851 -2.22 8.37 24.22
N LEU A 852 -3.39 8.05 24.78
CA LEU A 852 -4.38 7.16 24.18
C LEU A 852 -5.13 7.81 23.00
N VAL A 853 -5.42 9.11 23.09
CA VAL A 853 -6.04 9.89 22.00
C VAL A 853 -5.07 10.05 20.83
N THR A 854 -3.77 10.18 21.11
CA THR A 854 -2.70 10.34 20.11
C THR A 854 -1.92 9.04 19.85
N ALA A 855 -2.50 7.87 20.17
CA ALA A 855 -1.77 6.61 20.10
C ALA A 855 -1.28 6.32 18.67
N GLY A 856 -0.02 5.86 18.56
CA GLY A 856 0.66 5.60 17.29
C GLY A 856 1.18 6.84 16.56
N SER A 857 0.82 8.06 16.98
CA SER A 857 1.17 9.27 16.23
C SER A 857 2.50 9.94 16.55
N GLY A 858 3.10 9.60 17.70
CA GLY A 858 4.34 10.23 18.16
C GLY A 858 4.22 11.73 18.46
N HIS A 859 3.05 12.21 18.88
CA HIS A 859 2.81 13.63 19.15
C HIS A 859 3.85 14.24 20.12
N PRO A 860 4.55 15.34 19.75
CA PRO A 860 5.68 15.88 20.51
C PRO A 860 5.28 16.34 21.92
N ASP A 861 4.12 16.99 22.06
CA ASP A 861 3.64 17.45 23.37
C ASP A 861 3.48 16.31 24.38
N VAL A 862 3.01 15.14 23.94
CA VAL A 862 2.86 13.95 24.80
C VAL A 862 4.23 13.43 25.22
N LEU A 863 5.20 13.40 24.29
CA LEU A 863 6.58 13.02 24.59
C LEU A 863 7.21 13.99 25.60
N CYS A 864 7.02 15.29 25.41
CA CYS A 864 7.50 16.34 26.31
C CYS A 864 6.86 16.21 27.71
N ALA A 865 5.55 16.01 27.79
CA ALA A 865 4.83 15.80 29.04
C ALA A 865 5.30 14.53 29.76
N ALA A 866 5.46 13.41 29.05
CA ALA A 866 5.95 12.17 29.60
C ALA A 866 7.40 12.29 30.10
N ARG A 867 8.26 13.03 29.39
CA ARG A 867 9.63 13.35 29.84
C ARG A 867 9.63 14.18 31.11
N ALA A 868 8.82 15.24 31.16
CA ALA A 868 8.70 16.09 32.33
C ALA A 868 8.21 15.30 33.55
N HIS A 869 7.20 14.45 33.35
CA HIS A 869 6.68 13.54 34.36
C HIS A 869 7.76 12.56 34.85
N LEU A 870 8.48 11.91 33.93
CA LEU A 870 9.57 11.00 34.27
C LEU A 870 10.67 11.67 35.11
N VAL A 871 11.12 12.87 34.70
CA VAL A 871 12.18 13.60 35.42
C VAL A 871 11.74 13.94 36.84
N ARG A 872 10.53 14.49 37.02
CA ARG A 872 10.03 14.92 38.32
C ARG A 872 9.90 13.77 39.33
N TYR A 873 9.44 12.60 38.90
CA TYR A 873 9.15 11.48 39.79
C TYR A 873 10.31 10.46 39.88
N SER A 874 11.32 10.54 39.01
CA SER A 874 12.44 9.57 38.97
C SER A 874 13.37 9.56 40.20
N GLY A 875 13.42 10.64 40.99
CA GLY A 875 14.34 10.74 42.14
C GLY A 875 13.86 10.08 43.45
N ARG A 876 12.64 9.53 43.47
CA ARG A 876 11.97 9.05 44.70
C ARG A 876 12.27 7.57 44.98
N THR A 877 12.20 7.19 46.26
CA THR A 877 12.37 5.80 46.72
C THR A 877 11.04 5.04 46.77
N GLU A 878 9.95 5.70 47.11
CA GLU A 878 8.59 5.12 47.21
C GLU A 878 7.71 5.62 46.07
N GLY A 879 6.89 4.75 45.48
CA GLY A 879 5.98 5.07 44.36
C GLY A 879 6.65 5.32 43.01
N ALA A 880 7.98 5.47 42.98
CA ALA A 880 8.73 5.85 41.80
C ALA A 880 8.58 4.84 40.65
N PHE A 881 8.47 3.54 40.93
CA PHE A 881 8.37 2.51 39.90
C PHE A 881 7.07 2.65 39.09
N GLY A 882 5.92 2.83 39.74
CA GLY A 882 4.63 3.01 39.07
C GLY A 882 4.59 4.25 38.18
N SER A 883 5.13 5.37 38.65
CA SER A 883 5.18 6.62 37.88
C SER A 883 6.17 6.57 36.72
N GLN A 884 7.29 5.86 36.88
CA GLN A 884 8.20 5.55 35.79
C GLN A 884 7.52 4.66 34.74
N LEU A 885 6.80 3.62 35.19
CA LEU A 885 6.03 2.73 34.32
C LEU A 885 5.01 3.51 33.49
N VAL A 886 4.22 4.39 34.12
CA VAL A 886 3.25 5.23 33.41
C VAL A 886 3.92 6.10 32.35
N SER A 887 5.02 6.76 32.70
CA SER A 887 5.73 7.64 31.78
C SER A 887 6.23 6.86 30.56
N HIS A 888 6.78 5.66 30.79
CA HIS A 888 7.21 4.78 29.72
C HIS A 888 6.02 4.27 28.90
N MET A 889 4.93 3.84 29.52
CA MET A 889 3.70 3.44 28.82
C MET A 889 3.15 4.58 27.96
N ALA A 890 3.13 5.82 28.45
CA ALA A 890 2.67 6.97 27.66
C ALA A 890 3.53 7.20 26.40
N ILE A 891 4.87 7.08 26.53
CA ILE A 891 5.78 7.13 25.37
C ILE A 891 5.52 5.94 24.43
N GLY A 892 5.37 4.73 24.98
CA GLY A 892 5.10 3.51 24.20
C GLY A 892 3.78 3.57 23.43
N LEU A 893 2.69 4.05 24.04
CA LEU A 893 1.40 4.28 23.39
C LEU A 893 1.51 5.33 22.28
N GLY A 894 2.30 6.39 22.50
CA GLY A 894 2.58 7.40 21.48
C GLY A 894 3.23 6.81 20.23
N PHE A 895 4.12 5.82 20.36
CA PHE A 895 4.81 5.15 19.25
C PHE A 895 4.39 3.69 19.06
N LEU A 896 3.10 3.39 19.23
CA LEU A 896 2.56 2.03 19.18
C LEU A 896 2.90 1.33 17.84
N GLY A 897 3.63 0.21 17.93
CA GLY A 897 4.18 -0.54 16.79
C GLY A 897 4.92 0.35 15.79
N ALA A 898 5.73 1.28 16.30
CA ALA A 898 6.45 2.29 15.54
C ALA A 898 5.53 3.16 14.66
N GLY A 899 4.30 3.39 15.12
CA GLY A 899 3.25 4.14 14.42
C GLY A 899 2.49 3.34 13.37
N ASN A 900 2.66 2.02 13.33
CA ASN A 900 1.88 1.15 12.45
C ASN A 900 0.50 0.79 13.01
N TYR A 901 0.36 0.86 14.33
CA TYR A 901 -0.81 0.37 15.06
C TYR A 901 -1.55 1.51 15.77
N ALA A 902 -2.84 1.31 15.93
CA ALA A 902 -3.74 2.14 16.72
C ALA A 902 -4.81 1.23 17.38
N PHE A 903 -5.69 1.77 18.22
CA PHE A 903 -6.61 0.94 19.02
C PHE A 903 -8.05 0.90 18.52
N LYS A 904 -8.67 -0.28 18.51
CA LYS A 904 -10.07 -0.44 18.13
C LYS A 904 -11.03 0.18 19.14
N VAL A 905 -12.22 0.54 18.66
CA VAL A 905 -13.33 1.10 19.43
C VAL A 905 -14.47 0.07 19.59
N ASP A 906 -14.15 -1.23 19.68
CA ASP A 906 -15.10 -2.29 20.05
C ASP A 906 -15.15 -2.51 21.56
N ASP A 907 -16.23 -3.17 22.00
CA ASP A 907 -16.51 -3.39 23.42
C ASP A 907 -15.39 -4.20 24.11
N ILE A 908 -14.85 -5.22 23.43
CA ILE A 908 -13.78 -6.08 23.98
C ILE A 908 -12.48 -5.27 24.08
N SER A 909 -12.12 -4.50 23.05
CA SER A 909 -10.93 -3.64 23.10
C SER A 909 -11.02 -2.58 24.18
N ILE A 910 -12.17 -1.93 24.37
CA ILE A 910 -12.37 -0.97 25.46
C ILE A 910 -12.20 -1.65 26.81
N ALA A 911 -12.80 -2.83 26.99
CA ALA A 911 -12.62 -3.64 28.19
C ALA A 911 -11.14 -3.97 28.44
N CYS A 912 -10.41 -4.41 27.41
CA CYS A 912 -8.99 -4.71 27.49
C CYS A 912 -8.13 -3.47 27.79
N LEU A 913 -8.47 -2.30 27.25
CA LEU A 913 -7.81 -1.03 27.55
C LEU A 913 -8.05 -0.60 29.00
N ILE A 914 -9.26 -0.76 29.52
CA ILE A 914 -9.58 -0.50 30.94
C ILE A 914 -8.75 -1.42 31.84
N CYS A 915 -8.63 -2.70 31.49
CA CYS A 915 -7.79 -3.65 32.22
C CYS A 915 -6.30 -3.26 32.15
N ALA A 916 -5.78 -2.92 30.96
CA ALA A 916 -4.38 -2.58 30.77
C ALA A 916 -3.98 -1.23 31.40
N LEU A 917 -4.89 -0.25 31.41
CA LEU A 917 -4.65 1.10 31.88
C LEU A 917 -5.37 1.41 33.21
N TYR A 918 -5.74 0.37 33.97
CA TYR A 918 -6.41 0.53 35.26
C TYR A 918 -5.69 1.57 36.14
N PRO A 919 -6.38 2.60 36.65
CA PRO A 919 -5.79 3.83 37.20
C PRO A 919 -5.24 3.68 38.63
N ARG A 920 -4.54 2.58 38.91
CA ARG A 920 -3.73 2.31 40.11
C ARG A 920 -2.45 1.61 39.69
N PHE A 921 -1.32 2.30 39.80
CA PHE A 921 -0.02 1.79 39.40
C PHE A 921 0.73 1.16 40.59
N PRO A 922 1.60 0.17 40.34
CA PRO A 922 2.34 -0.52 41.40
C PRO A 922 3.28 0.45 42.13
N MET A 923 3.25 0.44 43.46
CA MET A 923 4.13 1.28 44.28
C MET A 923 5.58 0.84 44.22
N PHE A 924 5.81 -0.46 44.07
CA PHE A 924 7.10 -1.12 43.95
C PHE A 924 7.03 -2.22 42.89
N HIS A 925 8.19 -2.68 42.41
CA HIS A 925 8.33 -3.65 41.31
C HIS A 925 7.58 -4.99 41.50
N ARG A 926 7.23 -5.37 42.73
CA ARG A 926 6.50 -6.60 43.09
C ARG A 926 5.02 -6.40 43.43
N ASP A 927 4.57 -5.15 43.40
CA ASP A 927 3.24 -4.82 43.90
C ASP A 927 2.16 -5.33 42.95
N ASN A 928 1.34 -6.27 43.43
CA ASN A 928 0.10 -6.74 42.79
C ASN A 928 -1.13 -6.51 43.69
N ARG A 929 -0.99 -5.73 44.76
CA ARG A 929 -2.02 -5.57 45.79
C ARG A 929 -3.36 -5.11 45.23
N HIS A 930 -3.34 -4.10 44.36
CA HIS A 930 -4.55 -3.50 43.82
C HIS A 930 -4.87 -3.96 42.40
N HIS A 931 -3.88 -4.40 41.63
CA HIS A 931 -4.03 -4.79 40.23
C HIS A 931 -2.86 -5.68 39.79
N ALA A 932 -3.16 -6.76 39.08
CA ALA A 932 -2.13 -7.70 38.61
C ALA A 932 -1.33 -7.09 37.44
N GLN A 933 -0.01 -7.00 37.58
CA GLN A 933 0.87 -6.39 36.57
C GLN A 933 0.83 -7.09 35.20
N ILE A 934 0.50 -8.38 35.15
CA ILE A 934 0.36 -9.14 33.89
C ILE A 934 -0.71 -8.53 32.96
N LEU A 935 -1.78 -7.98 33.52
CA LEU A 935 -2.90 -7.42 32.75
C LEU A 935 -2.52 -6.15 31.98
N ARG A 936 -1.39 -5.52 32.32
CA ARG A 936 -0.86 -4.33 31.64
C ARG A 936 -0.55 -4.53 30.16
N HIS A 937 -0.38 -5.77 29.69
CA HIS A 937 -0.14 -6.09 28.27
C HIS A 937 -1.40 -6.36 27.46
N LEU A 938 -2.59 -6.29 28.06
CA LEU A 938 -3.86 -6.53 27.34
C LEU A 938 -4.19 -5.46 26.29
N TYR A 939 -3.49 -4.33 26.27
CA TYR A 939 -3.60 -3.33 25.19
C TYR A 939 -3.36 -3.94 23.81
N VAL A 940 -2.59 -5.05 23.72
CA VAL A 940 -2.29 -5.74 22.46
C VAL A 940 -3.55 -6.30 21.80
N LEU A 941 -4.52 -6.78 22.59
CA LEU A 941 -5.79 -7.27 22.05
C LEU A 941 -6.63 -6.14 21.43
N ALA A 942 -6.44 -4.92 21.92
CA ALA A 942 -7.07 -3.73 21.38
C ALA A 942 -6.34 -3.16 20.15
N ALA A 943 -5.10 -3.58 19.89
CA ALA A 943 -4.25 -3.00 18.85
C ALA A 943 -4.56 -3.58 17.46
N GLU A 944 -4.76 -2.69 16.49
CA GLU A 944 -4.96 -2.99 15.08
C GLU A 944 -4.04 -2.17 14.19
N ARG A 945 -3.71 -2.73 13.02
CA ARG A 945 -2.86 -2.04 12.06
C ARG A 945 -3.72 -1.06 11.26
N ARG A 946 -3.45 0.24 11.41
CA ARG A 946 -4.17 1.34 10.72
C ARG A 946 -3.26 2.28 9.94
N SER A 947 -1.99 1.93 9.81
CA SER A 947 -1.09 2.70 8.96
C SER A 947 -1.18 2.27 7.50
N LEU A 948 -1.33 3.26 6.63
CA LEU A 948 -1.27 3.10 5.19
C LEU A 948 0.14 3.46 4.72
N SER A 949 0.94 2.47 4.35
CA SER A 949 2.20 2.70 3.66
C SER A 949 1.91 2.96 2.19
N VAL A 950 2.61 3.93 1.63
CA VAL A 950 2.48 4.30 0.22
C VAL A 950 3.82 4.05 -0.45
N GLN A 951 3.84 3.40 -1.60
CA GLN A 951 5.04 3.10 -2.38
C GLN A 951 4.84 3.53 -3.83
N ASP A 952 5.93 3.87 -4.48
CA ASP A 952 5.95 4.11 -5.91
C ASP A 952 5.85 2.76 -6.63
N SER A 953 4.90 2.65 -7.57
CA SER A 953 4.71 1.43 -8.36
C SER A 953 5.91 1.06 -9.24
N THR A 954 6.78 2.03 -9.57
CA THR A 954 7.92 1.84 -10.48
C THR A 954 9.21 1.47 -9.75
N THR A 955 9.53 2.18 -8.66
CA THR A 955 10.76 1.95 -7.90
C THR A 955 10.56 0.97 -6.75
N GLY A 956 9.33 0.80 -6.27
CA GLY A 956 9.03 0.12 -5.00
C GLY A 956 9.45 0.92 -3.77
N SER A 957 9.94 2.15 -3.95
CA SER A 957 10.39 2.99 -2.83
C SER A 957 9.20 3.69 -2.15
N PRO A 958 9.25 3.89 -0.81
CA PRO A 958 8.13 4.48 -0.08
C PRO A 958 7.92 5.96 -0.43
N VAL A 959 6.69 6.39 -0.70
CA VAL A 959 6.35 7.77 -1.12
C VAL A 959 5.66 8.53 0.01
N LYS A 960 5.99 9.82 0.16
CA LYS A 960 5.36 10.73 1.12
C LYS A 960 4.11 11.39 0.51
N ALA A 961 2.99 10.66 0.44
CA ALA A 961 1.71 11.18 -0.08
C ALA A 961 0.83 11.77 1.03
N THR A 962 0.10 12.86 0.79
CA THR A 962 -0.83 13.43 1.77
C THR A 962 -2.10 12.59 1.83
N ILE A 963 -2.45 12.09 3.03
CA ILE A 963 -3.65 11.29 3.25
C ILE A 963 -4.66 12.18 4.00
N THR A 964 -5.86 12.31 3.44
CA THR A 964 -6.98 13.03 4.03
C THR A 964 -8.18 12.10 4.13
N TRP A 965 -9.09 12.32 5.06
CA TRP A 965 -10.26 11.48 5.25
C TRP A 965 -11.45 12.31 5.74
N GLU A 966 -12.66 11.79 5.51
CA GLU A 966 -13.92 12.37 5.95
C GLU A 966 -14.62 11.41 6.92
N PHE A 967 -15.26 11.95 7.96
CA PHE A 967 -16.05 11.17 8.92
C PHE A 967 -17.50 10.99 8.44
N LEU A 968 -18.18 9.97 8.96
CA LEU A 968 -19.61 9.78 8.78
C LEU A 968 -20.42 10.88 9.49
N ASP A 969 -21.52 11.30 8.86
CA ASP A 969 -22.41 12.33 9.39
C ASP A 969 -23.09 11.84 10.70
N GLY A 970 -23.06 12.65 11.76
CA GLY A 970 -23.65 12.33 13.08
C GLY A 970 -22.74 11.60 14.08
N VAL A 971 -21.47 11.31 13.74
CA VAL A 971 -20.49 10.75 14.69
C VAL A 971 -19.98 11.78 15.70
N PHE A 972 -19.96 13.05 15.28
CA PHE A 972 -19.58 14.21 16.08
C PHE A 972 -20.72 15.23 16.05
N ASP A 973 -20.84 16.06 17.10
CA ASP A 973 -21.84 17.12 17.14
C ASP A 973 -21.62 18.14 15.99
N PRO A 974 -22.66 18.80 15.49
CA PRO A 974 -22.54 19.80 14.42
C PRO A 974 -21.65 21.01 14.78
N SER A 975 -21.38 21.27 16.06
CA SER A 975 -20.38 22.24 16.50
C SER A 975 -18.93 21.76 16.37
N ASP A 976 -18.72 20.45 16.23
CA ASP A 976 -17.44 19.79 15.94
C ASP A 976 -17.25 19.53 14.42
N GLU A 977 -18.27 19.82 13.58
CA GLU A 977 -18.25 19.63 12.12
C GLU A 977 -17.29 20.56 11.33
N ALA A 978 -16.71 21.57 11.97
CA ALA A 978 -15.69 22.43 11.33
C ALA A 978 -14.39 21.68 11.00
N GLU A 979 -14.20 20.46 11.50
CA GLU A 979 -13.04 19.59 11.28
C GLU A 979 -13.33 18.41 10.32
N LYS A 980 -14.34 18.50 9.43
CA LYS A 980 -14.63 17.46 8.40
C LYS A 980 -13.42 17.09 7.51
N THR A 981 -12.45 17.98 7.41
CA THR A 981 -11.12 17.74 6.82
C THR A 981 -10.05 18.02 7.86
N LEU A 982 -9.70 17.02 8.68
CA LEU A 982 -8.47 17.08 9.46
C LEU A 982 -7.30 16.96 8.47
N ILE A 983 -6.78 18.11 8.02
CA ILE A 983 -5.40 18.21 7.59
C ILE A 983 -4.58 17.88 8.84
N PRO A 984 -3.75 16.82 8.86
CA PRO A 984 -2.90 16.56 10.02
C PRO A 984 -2.10 17.84 10.32
N PHE A 985 -2.19 18.31 11.55
CA PHE A 985 -1.53 19.54 12.01
C PHE A 985 -0.05 19.54 11.59
N GLY A 986 0.35 20.57 10.84
CA GLY A 986 1.73 20.78 10.42
C GLY A 986 2.02 20.21 9.03
N SER A 987 2.25 21.12 8.09
CA SER A 987 2.38 20.96 6.63
C SER A 987 3.44 20.00 6.08
N ASP A 988 4.01 19.09 6.88
CA ASP A 988 5.05 18.18 6.42
C ASP A 988 4.98 16.76 7.00
N TRP A 989 4.04 16.39 7.87
CA TRP A 989 4.14 15.10 8.57
C TRP A 989 2.80 14.37 8.69
N ASN A 990 2.63 13.30 7.91
CA ASN A 990 1.54 12.34 8.09
C ASN A 990 1.78 11.53 9.38
N MET A 991 1.40 12.10 10.52
CA MET A 991 1.76 11.53 11.82
C MET A 991 0.73 10.55 12.37
N LEU A 992 -0.53 10.54 11.95
CA LEU A 992 -1.54 9.66 12.56
C LEU A 992 -1.83 8.41 11.70
N PRO A 993 -1.89 7.21 12.32
CA PRO A 993 -2.63 6.08 11.76
C PRO A 993 -4.06 6.53 11.42
N LEU A 994 -4.67 5.94 10.39
CA LEU A 994 -6.07 6.27 10.04
C LEU A 994 -6.97 6.07 11.27
N PRO A 995 -8.01 6.90 11.48
CA PRO A 995 -9.04 6.63 12.50
C PRO A 995 -9.75 5.28 12.27
N ASP A 996 -10.59 4.86 13.22
CA ASP A 996 -11.36 3.62 13.06
C ASP A 996 -12.17 3.66 11.75
N LEU A 997 -12.09 2.59 10.97
CA LEU A 997 -12.78 2.45 9.69
C LEU A 997 -14.31 2.48 9.84
N SER A 998 -14.83 2.18 11.04
CA SER A 998 -16.27 2.23 11.33
C SER A 998 -16.85 3.65 11.32
N ILE A 999 -16.02 4.67 11.56
CA ILE A 999 -16.45 6.08 11.66
C ILE A 999 -16.10 6.90 10.39
N LEU A 1000 -15.41 6.31 9.41
CA LEU A 1000 -14.93 6.99 8.21
C LEU A 1000 -15.91 6.83 7.03
N LYS A 1001 -16.09 7.91 6.28
CA LYS A 1001 -16.90 7.99 5.05
C LYS A 1001 -16.04 7.81 3.80
N SER A 1002 -14.89 8.48 3.73
CA SER A 1002 -13.95 8.36 2.61
C SER A 1002 -12.51 8.62 3.04
N VAL A 1003 -11.56 8.08 2.27
CA VAL A 1003 -10.11 8.30 2.42
C VAL A 1003 -9.54 8.71 1.06
N HIS A 1004 -8.85 9.84 1.02
CA HIS A 1004 -8.30 10.48 -0.16
C HIS A 1004 -6.77 10.56 -0.03
N VAL A 1005 -6.06 9.87 -0.92
CA VAL A 1005 -4.59 9.88 -1.00
C VAL A 1005 -4.19 10.79 -2.16
N THR A 1006 -3.56 11.91 -1.86
CA THR A 1006 -3.18 12.93 -2.84
C THR A 1006 -1.68 13.21 -2.82
N HIS A 1007 -1.11 13.44 -3.99
CA HIS A 1007 0.27 13.91 -4.12
C HIS A 1007 0.39 14.75 -5.39
N ARG A 1008 1.33 15.71 -5.41
CA ARG A 1008 1.55 16.59 -6.57
C ARG A 1008 1.92 15.78 -7.82
N HIS A 1009 2.91 14.90 -7.66
CA HIS A 1009 3.52 14.08 -8.73
C HIS A 1009 2.94 12.66 -8.92
N TYR A 1010 1.98 12.22 -8.11
CA TYR A 1010 1.33 10.90 -8.28
C TYR A 1010 -0.16 11.09 -8.51
N TRP A 1011 -0.81 10.11 -9.14
CA TRP A 1011 -2.26 10.13 -9.32
C TRP A 1011 -2.99 9.94 -7.98
N PRO A 1012 -4.07 10.71 -7.72
CA PRO A 1012 -4.82 10.57 -6.49
C PRO A 1012 -5.62 9.26 -6.47
N MET A 1013 -5.71 8.64 -5.29
CA MET A 1013 -6.57 7.48 -5.05
C MET A 1013 -7.62 7.80 -3.99
N ASP A 1014 -8.87 7.44 -4.28
CA ASP A 1014 -10.02 7.70 -3.41
C ASP A 1014 -10.67 6.37 -3.02
N PHE A 1015 -10.84 6.15 -1.72
CA PHE A 1015 -11.60 5.03 -1.16
C PHE A 1015 -12.88 5.57 -0.53
N ARG A 1016 -14.05 5.13 -1.00
CA ARG A 1016 -15.35 5.52 -0.44
C ARG A 1016 -15.97 4.34 0.29
N HIS A 1017 -16.59 4.61 1.44
CA HIS A 1017 -17.32 3.60 2.19
C HIS A 1017 -18.50 3.01 1.38
N ASP A 1018 -19.07 3.80 0.47
CA ASP A 1018 -20.16 3.38 -0.44
C ASP A 1018 -19.70 2.38 -1.53
N ASP A 1019 -18.40 2.28 -1.81
CA ASP A 1019 -17.84 1.27 -2.72
C ASP A 1019 -17.31 0.07 -1.92
N PRO A 1020 -18.06 -1.03 -1.82
CA PRO A 1020 -17.68 -2.17 -0.99
C PRO A 1020 -16.40 -2.86 -1.51
N THR A 1021 -16.12 -2.79 -2.82
CA THR A 1021 -14.95 -3.45 -3.41
C THR A 1021 -13.66 -2.69 -3.08
N GLY A 1022 -13.68 -1.36 -3.24
CA GLY A 1022 -12.59 -0.49 -2.83
C GLY A 1022 -12.35 -0.52 -1.32
N TRP A 1023 -13.42 -0.48 -0.51
CA TRP A 1023 -13.31 -0.47 0.96
C TRP A 1023 -12.77 -1.80 1.53
N THR A 1024 -13.20 -2.94 0.97
CA THR A 1024 -12.65 -4.26 1.36
C THR A 1024 -11.18 -4.41 0.94
N LYS A 1025 -10.78 -3.85 -0.21
CA LYS A 1025 -9.37 -3.77 -0.60
C LYS A 1025 -8.55 -2.94 0.39
N LEU A 1026 -9.04 -1.78 0.82
CA LEU A 1026 -8.38 -0.95 1.83
C LEU A 1026 -8.22 -1.70 3.16
N LYS A 1027 -9.28 -2.38 3.63
CA LYS A 1027 -9.22 -3.24 4.83
C LYS A 1027 -8.14 -4.31 4.71
N LYS A 1028 -8.10 -5.03 3.58
CA LYS A 1028 -7.09 -6.04 3.32
C LYS A 1028 -5.68 -5.45 3.32
N LEU A 1029 -5.45 -4.30 2.66
CA LEU A 1029 -4.15 -3.63 2.66
C LEU A 1029 -3.67 -3.28 4.07
N LEU A 1030 -4.56 -2.77 4.92
CA LEU A 1030 -4.25 -2.42 6.31
C LEU A 1030 -3.95 -3.66 7.16
N GLU A 1031 -4.71 -4.75 6.98
CA GLU A 1031 -4.52 -6.02 7.70
C GLU A 1031 -3.24 -6.75 7.27
N THR A 1032 -2.99 -6.88 5.96
CA THR A 1032 -1.80 -7.56 5.42
C THR A 1032 -0.53 -6.75 5.64
N GLY A 1033 -0.68 -5.43 5.70
CA GLY A 1033 0.42 -4.50 5.80
C GLY A 1033 1.13 -4.21 4.49
N GLU A 1034 0.47 -4.52 3.38
CA GLU A 1034 0.96 -4.24 2.04
C GLU A 1034 0.87 -2.74 1.73
N SER A 1035 1.87 -2.24 1.01
CA SER A 1035 1.92 -0.83 0.63
C SER A 1035 0.98 -0.54 -0.54
N LEU A 1036 0.31 0.60 -0.45
CA LEU A 1036 -0.47 1.17 -1.54
C LEU A 1036 0.47 1.67 -2.63
N ASN A 1037 0.39 1.07 -3.82
CA ASN A 1037 1.19 1.46 -4.96
C ASN A 1037 0.56 2.68 -5.66
N LEU A 1038 1.23 3.82 -5.59
CA LEU A 1038 0.88 5.01 -6.36
C LEU A 1038 1.67 5.05 -7.66
N CYS A 1039 0.96 5.42 -8.73
CA CYS A 1039 1.56 5.58 -10.04
C CYS A 1039 2.03 7.04 -10.23
N PRO A 1040 3.31 7.26 -10.60
CA PRO A 1040 3.81 8.61 -10.87
C PRO A 1040 3.13 9.18 -12.11
N LYS A 1041 2.87 10.50 -12.10
CA LYS A 1041 2.37 11.23 -13.27
C LYS A 1041 3.45 11.34 -14.35
N ASN A 1042 4.70 11.61 -13.94
CA ASN A 1042 5.88 11.67 -14.81
C ASN A 1042 7.00 10.79 -14.22
N THR A 1043 7.38 9.75 -14.94
CA THR A 1043 8.42 8.75 -14.61
C THR A 1043 9.85 9.33 -14.57
N GLY A 1044 10.11 10.48 -15.21
CA GLY A 1044 11.44 11.11 -15.25
C GLY A 1044 11.83 11.90 -14.00
N LEU A 1045 10.86 12.47 -13.28
CA LEU A 1045 11.09 13.36 -12.13
C LEU A 1045 11.44 12.62 -10.82
N THR A 1046 11.15 11.32 -10.74
CA THR A 1046 11.40 10.51 -9.54
C THR A 1046 12.90 10.23 -9.34
N LYS A 1047 13.67 10.05 -10.41
CA LYS A 1047 15.13 9.84 -10.35
C LYS A 1047 15.93 11.10 -9.99
N GLU A 1048 15.44 12.29 -10.35
CA GLU A 1048 16.10 13.55 -10.00
C GLU A 1048 15.96 13.91 -8.52
N PHE A 1049 14.89 13.48 -7.85
CA PHE A 1049 14.65 13.84 -6.46
C PHE A 1049 15.57 13.11 -5.47
N GLU A 1050 15.91 11.84 -5.71
CA GLU A 1050 16.93 11.13 -4.89
C GLU A 1050 18.33 11.76 -5.02
N LYS A 1051 18.65 12.30 -6.20
CA LYS A 1051 19.91 13.03 -6.42
C LYS A 1051 19.88 14.45 -5.84
N ARG A 1052 18.75 15.17 -5.90
CA ARG A 1052 18.63 16.52 -5.33
C ARG A 1052 18.64 16.55 -3.81
N SER A 1053 18.22 15.47 -3.12
CA SER A 1053 18.35 15.39 -1.66
C SER A 1053 19.77 15.05 -1.18
N SER A 1054 20.70 14.69 -2.08
CA SER A 1054 22.06 14.25 -1.72
C SER A 1054 23.19 15.12 -2.29
N CYS A 1055 22.93 16.01 -3.25
CA CYS A 1055 23.95 16.90 -3.79
C CYS A 1055 23.47 18.36 -3.82
N SER A 1056 24.11 19.19 -3.00
CA SER A 1056 24.21 20.63 -3.19
C SER A 1056 24.88 20.93 -4.53
N GLU A 1057 24.22 21.82 -5.28
CA GLU A 1057 24.74 22.72 -6.32
C GLU A 1057 25.60 22.13 -7.46
N GLY A 1058 25.06 22.28 -8.67
CA GLY A 1058 25.87 22.55 -9.85
C GLY A 1058 26.02 21.40 -10.84
N VAL A 1059 25.01 21.17 -11.68
CA VAL A 1059 25.17 20.86 -13.11
C VAL A 1059 23.89 21.29 -13.85
N GLU A 1060 23.74 22.59 -14.13
CA GLU A 1060 22.94 23.02 -15.29
C GLU A 1060 23.87 22.98 -16.50
N GLN A 1061 23.85 21.88 -17.26
CA GLN A 1061 24.47 21.85 -18.58
C GLN A 1061 23.37 21.84 -19.66
N VAL A 1062 23.24 23.02 -20.29
CA VAL A 1062 22.92 23.27 -21.71
C VAL A 1062 21.96 22.25 -22.38
N GLU A 1063 20.66 22.55 -22.38
CA GLU A 1063 19.68 21.91 -23.30
C GLU A 1063 18.96 23.00 -24.12
N THR A 1064 18.99 22.87 -25.45
CA THR A 1064 18.88 23.96 -26.45
C THR A 1064 17.49 24.21 -27.04
N SER A 1065 16.39 23.70 -26.49
CA SER A 1065 15.06 24.15 -26.96
C SER A 1065 14.00 24.34 -25.86
N PRO A 1066 13.28 25.48 -25.85
CA PRO A 1066 12.18 25.72 -24.92
C PRO A 1066 10.99 24.77 -25.12
N LEU A 1067 10.91 24.11 -26.29
CA LEU A 1067 9.86 23.17 -26.68
C LEU A 1067 9.99 21.83 -25.95
N LEU A 1068 11.22 21.30 -25.81
CA LEU A 1068 11.51 20.12 -24.98
C LEU A 1068 11.24 20.37 -23.48
N ARG A 1069 11.45 21.61 -23.02
CA ARG A 1069 11.16 22.03 -21.64
C ARG A 1069 9.65 22.06 -21.36
N CYS A 1070 8.84 22.47 -22.33
CA CYS A 1070 7.38 22.47 -22.20
C CYS A 1070 6.80 21.04 -22.24
N LEU A 1071 7.33 20.19 -23.13
CA LEU A 1071 6.94 18.78 -23.26
C LEU A 1071 7.30 17.92 -22.04
N ARG A 1072 8.47 18.12 -21.42
CA ARG A 1072 8.86 17.42 -20.17
C ARG A 1072 7.98 17.76 -18.97
N ASN A 1073 7.31 18.91 -18.99
CA ASN A 1073 6.43 19.33 -17.90
C ASN A 1073 5.03 18.69 -18.00
N THR A 1074 4.63 18.19 -19.17
CA THR A 1074 3.25 17.73 -19.45
C THR A 1074 3.12 16.25 -19.85
N ALA A 1075 4.17 15.62 -20.40
CA ALA A 1075 4.08 14.28 -20.98
C ALA A 1075 4.90 13.20 -20.24
N SER A 1076 4.49 11.92 -20.36
CA SER A 1076 5.23 10.75 -19.89
C SER A 1076 6.51 10.53 -20.70
N THR A 1077 7.52 9.85 -20.12
CA THR A 1077 8.83 9.64 -20.77
C THR A 1077 8.74 8.90 -22.10
N GLU A 1078 7.77 8.01 -22.27
CA GLU A 1078 7.61 7.29 -23.53
C GLU A 1078 6.97 8.14 -24.63
N ALA A 1079 6.04 9.05 -24.29
CA ALA A 1079 5.50 10.00 -25.27
C ALA A 1079 6.62 10.89 -25.84
N LEU A 1080 7.61 11.24 -25.00
CA LEU A 1080 8.84 11.91 -25.46
C LEU A 1080 9.65 11.02 -26.40
N THR A 1081 9.82 9.71 -26.14
CA THR A 1081 10.55 8.82 -27.07
C THR A 1081 9.86 8.65 -28.43
N VAL A 1082 8.51 8.62 -28.45
CA VAL A 1082 7.74 8.54 -29.70
C VAL A 1082 7.83 9.86 -30.46
N VAL A 1083 7.71 10.99 -29.77
CA VAL A 1083 7.89 12.33 -30.36
C VAL A 1083 9.33 12.54 -30.84
N ASP A 1084 10.33 12.08 -30.10
CA ASP A 1084 11.75 12.10 -30.50
C ASP A 1084 11.99 11.21 -31.72
N SER A 1085 11.34 10.04 -31.80
CA SER A 1085 11.40 9.16 -32.97
C SER A 1085 10.78 9.82 -34.20
N LEU A 1086 9.64 10.50 -34.05
CA LEU A 1086 8.99 11.28 -35.11
C LEU A 1086 9.85 12.48 -35.53
N LEU A 1087 10.43 13.23 -34.59
CA LEU A 1087 11.36 14.33 -34.87
C LEU A 1087 12.66 13.83 -35.51
N GLY A 1088 13.10 12.61 -35.16
CA GLY A 1088 14.22 11.91 -35.78
C GLY A 1088 14.06 11.68 -37.28
N ILE A 1089 12.82 11.65 -37.80
CA ILE A 1089 12.57 11.60 -39.25
C ILE A 1089 13.21 12.82 -39.96
N LYS A 1090 13.25 14.00 -39.33
CA LYS A 1090 13.93 15.18 -39.89
C LYS A 1090 15.44 14.98 -40.06
N GLN A 1091 16.03 14.16 -39.20
CA GLN A 1091 17.47 13.87 -39.18
C GLN A 1091 17.86 12.75 -40.14
N LYS A 1092 16.91 11.96 -40.66
CA LYS A 1092 17.21 10.92 -41.64
C LYS A 1092 17.82 11.54 -42.92
N PRO A 1093 18.83 10.89 -43.53
CA PRO A 1093 19.42 11.35 -44.79
C PRO A 1093 18.43 11.23 -45.95
N ARG A 1094 17.47 10.28 -45.87
CA ARG A 1094 16.38 10.09 -46.82
C ARG A 1094 15.08 9.76 -46.10
N ILE A 1095 13.96 10.30 -46.58
CA ILE A 1095 12.62 10.05 -46.02
C ILE A 1095 11.97 8.91 -46.78
N THR A 1096 11.40 7.93 -46.07
CA THR A 1096 10.74 6.76 -46.67
C THR A 1096 9.23 6.95 -46.83
N TYR A 1097 8.62 6.15 -47.71
CA TYR A 1097 7.15 6.09 -47.87
C TYR A 1097 6.44 5.88 -46.52
N ALA A 1098 6.96 4.99 -45.67
CA ALA A 1098 6.40 4.72 -44.35
C ALA A 1098 6.56 5.89 -43.38
N ASP A 1099 7.62 6.69 -43.51
CA ASP A 1099 7.82 7.91 -42.69
C ASP A 1099 6.80 8.99 -43.07
N VAL A 1100 6.51 9.16 -44.37
CA VAL A 1100 5.50 10.12 -44.85
C VAL A 1100 4.11 9.77 -44.33
N TRP A 1101 3.72 8.49 -44.36
CA TRP A 1101 2.44 8.04 -43.81
C TRP A 1101 2.34 8.24 -42.31
N GLN A 1102 3.40 7.98 -41.54
CA GLN A 1102 3.40 8.21 -40.10
C GLN A 1102 3.15 9.69 -39.75
N LEU A 1103 3.75 10.62 -40.49
CA LEU A 1103 3.53 12.05 -40.29
C LEU A 1103 2.12 12.50 -40.72
N LYS A 1104 1.66 11.99 -41.86
CA LYS A 1104 0.33 12.29 -42.39
C LYS A 1104 -0.80 11.80 -41.47
N LEU A 1105 -0.69 10.58 -40.93
CA LEU A 1105 -1.68 10.03 -40.01
C LEU A 1105 -1.78 10.83 -38.70
N VAL A 1106 -0.65 11.34 -38.20
CA VAL A 1106 -0.64 12.22 -37.03
C VAL A 1106 -1.38 13.53 -37.32
N GLU A 1107 -1.14 14.17 -38.48
CA GLU A 1107 -1.85 15.38 -38.91
C GLU A 1107 -3.37 15.14 -39.03
N GLU A 1108 -3.77 14.03 -39.64
CA GLU A 1108 -5.18 13.67 -39.82
C GLU A 1108 -5.90 13.33 -38.51
N TYR A 1109 -5.19 12.71 -37.55
CA TYR A 1109 -5.74 12.45 -36.23
C TYR A 1109 -6.08 13.74 -35.48
N PHE A 1110 -5.23 14.77 -35.54
CA PHE A 1110 -5.53 16.07 -34.92
C PHE A 1110 -6.71 16.77 -35.63
N GLN A 1111 -6.81 16.66 -36.95
CA GLN A 1111 -7.96 17.18 -37.70
C GLN A 1111 -9.27 16.47 -37.30
N TRP A 1112 -9.26 15.14 -37.19
CA TRP A 1112 -10.39 14.35 -36.70
C TRP A 1112 -10.77 14.72 -35.26
N ARG A 1113 -9.79 14.85 -34.37
CA ARG A 1113 -9.98 15.25 -32.96
C ARG A 1113 -10.70 16.59 -32.85
N HIS A 1114 -10.35 17.59 -33.66
CA HIS A 1114 -11.00 18.90 -33.66
C HIS A 1114 -12.47 18.85 -34.14
N GLY A 1115 -12.87 17.83 -34.91
CA GLY A 1115 -14.25 17.63 -35.36
C GLY A 1115 -15.20 17.09 -34.28
N ILE A 1116 -14.69 16.44 -33.24
CA ILE A 1116 -15.49 15.78 -32.19
C ILE A 1116 -15.61 16.69 -30.97
N ASN A 1117 -16.68 17.50 -30.94
CA ASN A 1117 -16.88 18.55 -29.93
C ASN A 1117 -17.32 18.07 -28.52
N GLU A 1118 -17.69 16.80 -28.31
CA GLU A 1118 -18.40 16.39 -27.08
C GLU A 1118 -17.63 15.51 -26.07
N LEU A 1119 -16.44 14.97 -26.38
CA LEU A 1119 -15.87 13.87 -25.57
C LEU A 1119 -14.41 14.03 -25.07
N LEU A 1120 -13.59 14.92 -25.61
CA LEU A 1120 -12.15 14.96 -25.31
C LEU A 1120 -11.77 16.31 -24.70
N SER A 1121 -11.27 16.30 -23.45
CA SER A 1121 -10.88 17.51 -22.73
C SER A 1121 -9.76 18.29 -23.45
N ARG A 1122 -9.73 19.62 -23.28
CA ARG A 1122 -8.78 20.55 -23.92
C ARG A 1122 -7.28 20.34 -23.58
N ASP A 1123 -6.95 19.44 -22.66
CA ASP A 1123 -5.57 19.17 -22.26
C ASP A 1123 -5.06 17.91 -22.97
N SER A 1124 -4.43 18.07 -24.14
CA SER A 1124 -3.75 16.98 -24.85
C SER A 1124 -2.36 16.70 -24.25
N LEU A 1125 -1.88 15.46 -24.39
CA LEU A 1125 -0.52 15.05 -24.00
C LEU A 1125 0.56 15.80 -24.81
N VAL A 1126 0.27 16.11 -26.07
CA VAL A 1126 1.15 16.81 -27.02
C VAL A 1126 0.40 17.98 -27.64
N SER A 1127 0.99 19.19 -27.58
CA SER A 1127 0.38 20.41 -28.11
C SER A 1127 0.23 20.34 -29.64
N ASP A 1128 -0.93 20.75 -30.16
CA ASP A 1128 -1.27 20.82 -31.60
C ASP A 1128 -0.15 21.47 -32.44
N ALA A 1129 0.54 22.46 -31.85
CA ALA A 1129 1.66 23.18 -32.45
C ALA A 1129 2.81 22.29 -32.98
N ILE A 1130 3.02 21.09 -32.43
CA ILE A 1130 4.08 20.17 -32.88
C ILE A 1130 3.68 19.47 -34.17
N ALA A 1131 2.42 19.01 -34.25
CA ALA A 1131 1.90 18.37 -35.44
C ALA A 1131 1.85 19.35 -36.62
N ASP A 1132 1.36 20.57 -36.36
CA ASP A 1132 1.34 21.65 -37.35
C ASP A 1132 2.75 21.98 -37.85
N HIS A 1133 3.72 22.13 -36.95
CA HIS A 1133 5.10 22.41 -37.31
C HIS A 1133 5.75 21.29 -38.14
N MET A 1134 5.43 20.02 -37.85
CA MET A 1134 5.94 18.89 -38.64
C MET A 1134 5.28 18.80 -40.01
N GLY A 1135 3.97 19.04 -40.09
CA GLY A 1135 3.22 19.09 -41.34
C GLY A 1135 3.71 20.20 -42.26
N GLU A 1136 3.85 21.43 -41.74
CA GLU A 1136 4.39 22.57 -42.49
C GLU A 1136 5.82 22.33 -42.98
N TRP A 1137 6.68 21.75 -42.12
CA TRP A 1137 8.04 21.40 -42.50
C TRP A 1137 8.07 20.41 -43.67
N LEU A 1138 7.26 19.35 -43.61
CA LEU A 1138 7.22 18.34 -44.67
C LEU A 1138 6.64 18.92 -45.97
N LYS A 1139 5.56 19.71 -45.90
CA LYS A 1139 4.97 20.41 -47.06
C LYS A 1139 6.01 21.30 -47.75
N LYS A 1140 6.73 22.12 -46.98
CA LYS A 1140 7.77 23.01 -47.52
C LYS A 1140 8.89 22.21 -48.20
N LEU A 1141 9.35 21.14 -47.56
CA LEU A 1141 10.43 20.29 -48.07
C LEU A 1141 10.02 19.49 -49.32
N LEU A 1142 8.74 19.14 -49.46
CA LEU A 1142 8.18 18.51 -50.66
C LEU A 1142 8.12 19.48 -51.84
N LEU A 1143 7.60 20.69 -51.61
CA LEU A 1143 7.43 21.72 -52.65
C LEU A 1143 8.76 22.30 -53.13
N GLU A 1144 9.80 22.33 -52.29
CA GLU A 1144 11.14 22.78 -52.67
C GLU A 1144 11.90 21.77 -53.56
N ASN A 1145 11.61 20.47 -53.44
CA ASN A 1145 12.40 19.40 -54.07
C ASN A 1145 11.77 18.78 -55.33
N VAL A 1146 10.46 18.92 -55.54
CA VAL A 1146 9.74 18.33 -56.68
C VAL A 1146 9.31 19.43 -57.64
N SER A 1147 9.69 19.31 -58.91
CA SER A 1147 9.31 20.30 -59.93
C SER A 1147 7.88 20.06 -60.45
N ALA A 1148 7.19 21.13 -60.85
CA ALA A 1148 5.87 21.03 -61.47
C ALA A 1148 5.88 20.15 -62.75
N ASP A 1149 6.99 20.15 -63.48
CA ASP A 1149 7.15 19.35 -64.71
C ASP A 1149 7.28 17.85 -64.43
N GLU A 1150 7.82 17.46 -63.28
CA GLU A 1150 7.85 16.04 -62.85
C GLU A 1150 6.46 15.52 -62.51
N LEU A 1151 5.65 16.33 -61.81
CA LEU A 1151 4.27 15.99 -61.49
C LEU A 1151 3.42 15.91 -62.76
N ARG A 1152 3.61 16.84 -63.71
CA ARG A 1152 2.94 16.82 -65.02
C ARG A 1152 3.27 15.56 -65.81
N LEU A 1153 4.57 15.25 -65.96
CA LEU A 1153 5.02 14.07 -66.71
C LEU A 1153 4.40 12.77 -66.16
N TYR A 1154 4.27 12.68 -64.83
CA TYR A 1154 3.63 11.54 -64.18
C TYR A 1154 2.12 11.48 -64.45
N LEU A 1155 1.41 12.61 -64.33
CA LEU A 1155 -0.04 12.66 -64.56
C LEU A 1155 -0.42 12.43 -66.03
N THR A 1156 0.40 12.88 -66.99
CA THR A 1156 0.10 12.78 -68.44
C THR A 1156 0.66 11.52 -69.09
N GLU A 1157 1.88 11.10 -68.76
CA GLU A 1157 2.57 9.99 -69.43
C GLU A 1157 2.81 8.77 -68.52
N GLY A 1158 2.53 8.86 -67.22
CA GLY A 1158 2.84 7.80 -66.25
C GLY A 1158 4.34 7.53 -66.08
N LYS A 1159 5.22 8.42 -66.59
CA LYS A 1159 6.67 8.27 -66.54
C LYS A 1159 7.26 9.00 -65.34
N ARG A 1160 8.31 8.43 -64.75
CA ARG A 1160 9.06 9.00 -63.63
C ARG A 1160 10.43 9.46 -64.11
N LYS A 1161 10.87 10.67 -63.72
CA LYS A 1161 12.26 11.09 -63.92
C LYS A 1161 13.18 10.37 -62.91
N LEU A 1162 14.45 10.21 -63.28
CA LEU A 1162 15.47 9.60 -62.41
C LEU A 1162 15.60 10.43 -61.12
N LYS A 1163 15.52 9.75 -59.97
CA LYS A 1163 15.55 10.41 -58.65
C LYS A 1163 16.97 10.92 -58.35
N ASN A 1164 17.12 12.23 -58.14
CA ASN A 1164 18.40 12.81 -57.71
C ASN A 1164 18.80 12.25 -56.34
N THR A 1165 19.95 11.59 -56.26
CA THR A 1165 20.42 10.88 -55.06
C THR A 1165 20.74 11.80 -53.86
N LEU A 1166 20.85 13.11 -54.11
CA LEU A 1166 21.15 14.17 -53.15
C LEU A 1166 19.90 14.73 -52.43
N ASN A 1167 18.70 14.58 -53.01
CA ASN A 1167 17.48 15.15 -52.42
C ASN A 1167 16.92 14.21 -51.34
N LYS A 1168 16.49 14.78 -50.20
CA LYS A 1168 15.89 14.03 -49.08
C LYS A 1168 14.56 13.36 -49.45
N VAL A 1169 13.84 13.92 -50.42
CA VAL A 1169 12.48 13.55 -50.84
C VAL A 1169 12.35 13.69 -52.36
N GLY A 1170 11.50 12.86 -52.99
CA GLY A 1170 11.20 12.93 -54.43
C GLY A 1170 9.70 12.86 -54.73
N LEU A 1171 9.38 12.58 -55.99
CA LEU A 1171 8.01 12.57 -56.51
C LEU A 1171 7.10 11.54 -55.81
N ASP A 1172 7.60 10.33 -55.53
CA ASP A 1172 6.80 9.26 -54.91
C ASP A 1172 6.30 9.63 -53.51
N GLU A 1173 7.11 10.33 -52.72
CA GLU A 1173 6.73 10.83 -51.40
C GLU A 1173 5.68 11.96 -51.48
N LEU A 1174 5.75 12.81 -52.51
CA LEU A 1174 4.75 13.86 -52.77
C LEU A 1174 3.41 13.27 -53.17
N LEU A 1175 3.41 12.28 -54.07
CA LEU A 1175 2.22 11.54 -54.48
C LEU A 1175 1.54 10.87 -53.28
N THR A 1176 2.34 10.36 -52.34
CA THR A 1176 1.87 9.69 -51.12
C THR A 1176 1.26 10.67 -50.13
N TYR A 1177 1.93 11.80 -49.87
CA TYR A 1177 1.46 12.80 -48.93
C TYR A 1177 0.10 13.38 -49.35
N TYR A 1178 -0.05 13.80 -50.62
CA TYR A 1178 -1.31 14.35 -51.14
C TYR A 1178 -2.34 13.30 -51.57
N ALA A 1179 -2.05 12.00 -51.46
CA ALA A 1179 -2.92 10.90 -51.91
C ALA A 1179 -3.38 11.03 -53.39
N ILE A 1180 -2.42 11.30 -54.29
CA ILE A 1180 -2.73 11.48 -55.72
C ILE A 1180 -3.02 10.11 -56.36
N PRO A 1181 -4.14 9.93 -57.09
CA PRO A 1181 -4.53 8.65 -57.69
C PRO A 1181 -3.60 8.21 -58.84
N CYS A 1182 -3.72 6.95 -59.25
CA CYS A 1182 -2.96 6.40 -60.38
C CYS A 1182 -3.33 7.11 -61.70
N PRO A 1183 -2.37 7.37 -62.61
CA PRO A 1183 -2.65 8.04 -63.89
C PRO A 1183 -3.71 7.34 -64.75
N VAL A 1184 -3.83 6.00 -64.66
CA VAL A 1184 -4.85 5.22 -65.37
C VAL A 1184 -6.27 5.54 -64.86
N ASP A 1185 -6.42 5.79 -63.55
CA ASP A 1185 -7.68 6.22 -62.93
C ASP A 1185 -7.94 7.72 -63.16
N ALA A 1186 -6.89 8.54 -63.16
CA ALA A 1186 -6.97 9.98 -63.44
C ALA A 1186 -7.36 10.25 -64.91
N ALA A 1187 -6.87 9.44 -65.85
CA ALA A 1187 -7.20 9.49 -67.27
C ALA A 1187 -8.68 9.21 -67.57
N ALA A 1188 -9.33 8.41 -66.73
CA ALA A 1188 -10.75 8.08 -66.86
C ALA A 1188 -11.68 9.11 -66.22
N GLN A 1189 -11.17 10.12 -65.50
CA GLN A 1189 -11.97 10.96 -64.59
C GLN A 1189 -11.75 12.47 -64.72
N ILE A 1190 -10.67 12.92 -65.37
CA ILE A 1190 -10.41 14.36 -65.55
C ILE A 1190 -10.92 14.77 -66.93
N ASP A 1191 -12.12 15.36 -66.99
CA ASP A 1191 -12.81 15.72 -68.24
C ASP A 1191 -12.11 16.81 -69.09
N ASP A 1192 -10.99 17.40 -68.65
CA ASP A 1192 -10.21 18.42 -69.39
C ASP A 1192 -8.69 18.16 -69.35
N PHE A 1193 -8.23 17.14 -70.08
CA PHE A 1193 -6.81 16.76 -70.19
C PHE A 1193 -5.91 17.87 -70.79
N GLU A 1194 -6.45 18.75 -71.64
CA GLU A 1194 -5.69 19.85 -72.26
C GLU A 1194 -5.37 21.00 -71.29
N SER A 1195 -6.10 21.12 -70.16
CA SER A 1195 -5.90 22.21 -69.18
C SER A 1195 -4.76 21.95 -68.18
N ILE A 1196 -4.34 20.69 -68.00
CA ILE A 1196 -3.25 20.29 -67.09
C ILE A 1196 -1.88 20.75 -67.62
N ALA A 1197 -1.75 20.90 -68.95
CA ALA A 1197 -0.50 21.30 -69.59
C ALA A 1197 -0.03 22.71 -69.19
N THR A 1198 -0.91 23.57 -68.64
CA THR A 1198 -0.61 24.97 -68.29
C THR A 1198 -0.79 25.31 -66.79
N ALA A 1199 -1.33 24.39 -65.98
CA ALA A 1199 -1.67 24.64 -64.56
C ALA A 1199 -0.44 24.72 -63.63
N SER A 1200 -0.48 25.60 -62.63
CA SER A 1200 0.60 25.71 -61.62
C SER A 1200 0.63 24.48 -60.69
N MET A 1201 1.74 24.28 -59.97
CA MET A 1201 1.87 23.13 -59.05
C MET A 1201 0.76 23.07 -58.00
N ASP A 1202 0.43 24.22 -57.40
CA ASP A 1202 -0.65 24.33 -56.41
C ASP A 1202 -2.02 24.06 -57.04
N GLU A 1203 -2.24 24.50 -58.29
CA GLU A 1203 -3.49 24.26 -59.01
C GLU A 1203 -3.65 22.79 -59.40
N MET A 1204 -2.57 22.09 -59.76
CA MET A 1204 -2.58 20.64 -60.00
C MET A 1204 -2.85 19.85 -58.71
N LEU A 1205 -2.25 20.24 -57.59
CA LEU A 1205 -2.49 19.61 -56.28
C LEU A 1205 -3.93 19.88 -55.78
N LEU A 1206 -4.45 21.09 -55.98
CA LEU A 1206 -5.82 21.45 -55.62
C LEU A 1206 -6.83 20.67 -56.48
N ARG A 1207 -6.66 20.63 -57.80
CA ARG A 1207 -7.58 19.91 -58.70
C ARG A 1207 -7.58 18.40 -58.47
N THR A 1208 -6.42 17.80 -58.24
CA THR A 1208 -6.31 16.36 -57.91
C THR A 1208 -6.92 16.03 -56.54
N SER A 1209 -6.78 16.91 -55.55
CA SER A 1209 -7.45 16.75 -54.25
C SER A 1209 -8.97 17.00 -54.31
N VAL A 1210 -9.45 17.87 -55.21
CA VAL A 1210 -10.89 18.11 -55.44
C VAL A 1210 -11.54 16.96 -56.21
N VAL A 1211 -10.87 16.38 -57.21
CA VAL A 1211 -11.35 15.18 -57.92
C VAL A 1211 -11.40 13.96 -56.99
N ALA A 1212 -10.41 13.81 -56.11
CA ALA A 1212 -10.46 12.81 -55.03
C ALA A 1212 -11.68 13.03 -54.09
N ARG A 1213 -12.02 14.29 -53.77
CA ARG A 1213 -13.23 14.65 -53.01
C ARG A 1213 -14.54 14.59 -53.83
N ALA A 1214 -14.51 14.62 -55.17
CA ALA A 1214 -15.72 14.54 -56.00
C ALA A 1214 -16.14 13.08 -56.27
N ARG A 1215 -15.18 12.15 -56.29
CA ARG A 1215 -15.43 10.68 -56.27
C ARG A 1215 -16.32 10.27 -55.07
N VAL A 1216 -16.27 11.04 -53.98
CA VAL A 1216 -17.05 10.89 -52.72
C VAL A 1216 -18.55 11.18 -52.91
N ALA A 1217 -18.94 11.99 -53.89
CA ALA A 1217 -20.33 12.42 -54.09
C ALA A 1217 -21.07 11.74 -55.26
N LEU A 1218 -20.34 11.08 -56.17
CA LEU A 1218 -20.90 10.42 -57.35
C LEU A 1218 -21.01 8.89 -57.21
N LEU A 1219 -20.39 8.31 -56.18
CA LEU A 1219 -20.53 6.89 -55.80
C LEU A 1219 -21.49 6.68 -54.60
N SER A 1220 -22.18 7.73 -54.14
CA SER A 1220 -23.24 7.68 -53.13
C SER A 1220 -24.59 7.27 -53.71
#